data_AF-A0A416VU05-F1
#
_entry.id   AF-A0A416VU05-F1
#
_cell.length_a   1.000
_cell.length_b   1.000
_cell.length_c   1.000
_cell.angle_alpha   90.00
_cell.angle_beta   90.00
_cell.angle_gamma   90.00
#
_symmetry.space_group_name_H-M   'P 1'
#
loop_
_entity.id
_entity.type
_entity.pdbx_description
1 polymer ?
#
loop_
_entity_poly.entity_id
_entity_poly.type
_entity_poly.pdbx_seq_one_letter_code
_entity_poly.pdbx_strand_id
1 'polypeptide(L)'
;MKRCVLCLMSVVLFLAVNGCRQNTDHKQNLRVLYVGIDPGKRLPPMNFAHGAGIAESRYEEDMRGRMPAFEKLLKSHFVKVGTVDARDYREEMTGDYDVIIFDAVPEAVVPGKKSTKTNSLNLDLLSESVRKKLENVVDTKELFSARYFSDQYSKPTLFVGDKAGILGAALGLKLNWFCRCLDAHGYDLCVDHPIFKEPLPVELKYERRIAPSSAVSGVEGVMVSGVMDMWRVQTEGYREGGRNRYRQGLVAFGDGFEENGDGERIAGGVSDKKRDAVSIGRHGNFFMWGFAADPGYMTEAAQRVFVNAICYISHYGGQVPVTRKYENGYVTRNKLRQQLALFDRDAFNRYVSSREAYNEKLMELKQEVENLNAAGKEVPGDLMSQAWPQRQEVRGYEEYLNYYLKKEGERVGCPGVEAYRRYLEENMDYFYGGTGDFSFTVDEDLKQLGIAVGDVRLLDKAIGLLGGAREERERGERLLNRYSVEHFSTAEEWSAWLNGARGRLIFTESCGYKFVDKERGMRLPGQKVESRGGVQQENPVVVTASRKGNEIRVQFAIKEGFHIYSGAGEEGAYVLTSVQFEYPEGVRADGKLETPEGKAYDADPKVRIYEGTVVFIQPIKIETDVDKMVCTVTYQACDETICMPPVTEKIEIINIK
;
A
#
# COMPACT_ATOMS: atom_id res chain seq x y z
N MET A 1 -32.74 -34.94 -62.18
CA MET A 1 -31.86 -34.17 -61.27
C MET A 1 -32.65 -33.10 -60.53
N LYS A 2 -33.60 -33.51 -59.69
CA LYS A 2 -34.43 -32.63 -58.84
C LYS A 2 -34.79 -33.45 -57.60
N ARG A 3 -33.85 -33.58 -56.66
CA ARG A 3 -34.11 -34.13 -55.30
C ARG A 3 -32.96 -33.96 -54.28
N CYS A 4 -31.80 -33.41 -54.66
CA CYS A 4 -30.70 -33.19 -53.71
C CYS A 4 -30.49 -31.74 -53.24
N VAL A 5 -31.31 -30.77 -53.68
CA VAL A 5 -31.10 -29.34 -53.33
C VAL A 5 -31.98 -28.86 -52.16
N LEU A 6 -32.99 -29.63 -51.74
CA LEU A 6 -33.86 -29.21 -50.63
C LEU A 6 -33.36 -29.60 -49.22
N CYS A 7 -32.41 -30.53 -49.08
CA CYS A 7 -31.87 -30.92 -47.78
C CYS A 7 -30.75 -30.00 -47.26
N LEU A 8 -30.07 -29.24 -48.13
CA LEU A 8 -28.99 -28.34 -47.70
C LEU A 8 -29.48 -26.99 -47.16
N MET A 9 -30.66 -26.51 -47.57
CA MET A 9 -31.25 -25.27 -47.04
C MET A 9 -31.93 -25.45 -45.67
N SER A 10 -32.33 -26.67 -45.31
CA SER A 10 -32.93 -26.97 -43.99
C SER A 10 -31.89 -27.15 -42.88
N VAL A 11 -30.64 -27.52 -43.20
CA VAL A 11 -29.57 -27.72 -42.21
C VAL A 11 -28.84 -26.41 -41.90
N VAL A 12 -28.79 -25.47 -42.86
CA VAL A 12 -28.22 -24.13 -42.62
C VAL A 12 -29.16 -23.24 -41.79
N LEU A 13 -30.49 -23.43 -41.88
CA LEU A 13 -31.43 -22.68 -41.04
C LEU A 13 -31.53 -23.16 -39.59
N PHE A 14 -31.19 -24.42 -39.29
CA PHE A 14 -31.10 -24.94 -37.92
C PHE A 14 -29.77 -24.62 -37.23
N LEU A 15 -28.70 -24.39 -38.00
CA LEU A 15 -27.40 -23.94 -37.47
C LEU A 15 -27.31 -22.41 -37.27
N ALA A 16 -28.19 -21.63 -37.90
CA ALA A 16 -28.25 -20.18 -37.72
C ALA A 16 -29.15 -19.72 -36.54
N VAL A 17 -30.04 -20.58 -36.00
CA VAL A 17 -30.95 -20.20 -34.90
C VAL A 17 -30.45 -20.65 -33.52
N ASN A 18 -29.43 -21.51 -33.44
CA ASN A 18 -28.72 -21.80 -32.19
C ASN A 18 -27.48 -20.90 -31.95
N GLY A 19 -27.19 -19.97 -32.86
CA GLY A 19 -26.06 -19.03 -32.76
C GLY A 19 -26.35 -17.73 -32.01
N CYS A 20 -27.55 -17.55 -31.44
CA CYS A 20 -27.93 -16.35 -30.67
C CYS A 20 -28.81 -16.69 -29.46
N ARG A 21 -28.46 -17.75 -28.73
CA ARG A 21 -28.76 -17.85 -27.30
C ARG A 21 -27.44 -17.72 -26.55
N GLN A 22 -27.17 -16.53 -25.99
CA GLN A 22 -26.22 -16.44 -24.90
C GLN A 22 -26.71 -17.40 -23.81
N ASN A 23 -25.95 -18.45 -23.54
CA ASN A 23 -26.27 -19.44 -22.52
C ASN A 23 -26.37 -18.73 -21.16
N THR A 24 -27.58 -18.51 -20.67
CA THR A 24 -27.84 -17.95 -19.34
C THR A 24 -27.70 -18.97 -18.21
N ASP A 25 -27.39 -20.24 -18.54
CA ASP A 25 -27.48 -21.40 -17.64
C ASP A 25 -26.23 -21.66 -16.76
N HIS A 26 -25.18 -20.83 -16.85
CA HIS A 26 -23.93 -21.05 -16.10
C HIS A 26 -23.48 -19.86 -15.22
N LYS A 27 -24.39 -18.94 -14.90
CA LYS A 27 -24.06 -17.84 -13.97
C LYS A 27 -23.90 -18.38 -12.55
N GLN A 28 -22.92 -17.82 -11.84
CA GLN A 28 -22.73 -18.04 -10.41
C GLN A 28 -23.93 -17.47 -9.66
N ASN A 29 -24.49 -18.25 -8.74
CA ASN A 29 -25.66 -17.88 -7.95
C ASN A 29 -25.29 -16.90 -6.82
N LEU A 30 -24.71 -15.76 -7.19
CA LEU A 30 -24.35 -14.66 -6.30
C LEU A 30 -24.96 -13.35 -6.80
N ARG A 31 -25.32 -12.49 -5.85
CA ARG A 31 -25.79 -11.13 -6.08
C ARG A 31 -24.64 -10.18 -5.74
N VAL A 32 -24.19 -9.40 -6.73
CA VAL A 32 -23.01 -8.55 -6.59
C VAL A 32 -23.40 -7.08 -6.72
N LEU A 33 -22.96 -6.23 -5.79
CA LEU A 33 -23.07 -4.76 -5.90
C LEU A 33 -21.71 -4.17 -6.25
N TYR A 34 -21.66 -3.42 -7.35
CA TYR A 34 -20.49 -2.65 -7.74
C TYR A 34 -20.67 -1.18 -7.36
N VAL A 35 -19.75 -0.66 -6.54
CA VAL A 35 -19.70 0.72 -6.09
C VAL A 35 -18.57 1.43 -6.84
N GLY A 36 -18.93 2.35 -7.72
CA GLY A 36 -18.00 3.02 -8.64
C GLY A 36 -18.39 4.47 -8.94
N ILE A 37 -17.92 5.02 -10.06
CA ILE A 37 -18.32 6.34 -10.55
C ILE A 37 -19.31 6.17 -11.70
N ASP A 38 -20.50 6.76 -11.58
CA ASP A 38 -21.50 6.72 -12.64
C ASP A 38 -21.07 7.63 -13.80
N PRO A 39 -20.96 7.11 -15.04
CA PRO A 39 -20.55 7.89 -16.20
C PRO A 39 -21.53 9.02 -16.56
N GLY A 40 -22.78 8.96 -16.12
CA GLY A 40 -23.79 10.01 -16.30
C GLY A 40 -23.67 11.17 -15.32
N LYS A 41 -22.86 11.02 -14.26
CA LYS A 41 -22.67 12.06 -13.24
C LYS A 41 -21.41 12.89 -13.46
N ARG A 42 -21.30 13.99 -12.71
CA ARG A 42 -20.07 14.79 -12.66
C ARG A 42 -18.93 13.89 -12.18
N LEU A 43 -17.85 13.85 -12.96
CA LEU A 43 -16.63 13.13 -12.60
C LEU A 43 -15.99 13.76 -11.35
N PRO A 44 -15.41 12.94 -10.45
CA PRO A 44 -14.58 13.48 -9.40
C PRO A 44 -13.37 14.23 -9.99
N PRO A 45 -12.72 15.10 -9.22
CA PRO A 45 -11.47 15.71 -9.64
C PRO A 45 -10.34 14.66 -9.73
N MET A 46 -9.43 14.82 -10.70
CA MET A 46 -8.26 13.95 -10.83
C MET A 46 -7.30 14.23 -9.68
N ASN A 47 -7.18 13.28 -8.75
CA ASN A 47 -6.46 13.50 -7.51
C ASN A 47 -5.96 12.19 -6.90
N PHE A 48 -5.42 12.29 -5.68
CA PHE A 48 -4.92 11.13 -4.96
C PHE A 48 -5.98 10.03 -4.78
N ALA A 49 -7.26 10.34 -4.57
CA ALA A 49 -8.30 9.33 -4.37
C ALA A 49 -8.94 8.83 -5.69
N HIS A 50 -8.76 9.55 -6.80
CA HIS A 50 -9.41 9.27 -8.08
C HIS A 50 -8.44 9.36 -9.26
N GLY A 51 -8.22 8.23 -9.94
CA GLY A 51 -7.34 8.16 -11.11
C GLY A 51 -5.86 8.38 -10.79
N ALA A 52 -5.42 7.96 -9.61
CA ALA A 52 -4.04 8.19 -9.20
C ALA A 52 -3.00 7.60 -10.16
N GLY A 53 -2.04 8.43 -10.56
CA GLY A 53 -0.95 8.05 -11.45
C GLY A 53 -1.34 8.02 -12.94
N ILE A 54 -2.63 8.10 -13.29
CA ILE A 54 -3.04 8.10 -14.70
C ILE A 54 -2.62 9.40 -15.40
N ALA A 55 -2.37 9.32 -16.71
CA ALA A 55 -2.19 10.50 -17.53
C ALA A 55 -3.49 11.32 -17.62
N GLU A 56 -3.38 12.66 -17.58
CA GLU A 56 -4.52 13.59 -17.70
C GLU A 56 -5.33 13.33 -18.98
N SER A 57 -4.65 12.98 -20.08
CA SER A 57 -5.24 12.64 -21.37
C SER A 57 -6.16 11.42 -21.34
N ARG A 58 -6.01 10.53 -20.35
CA ARG A 58 -6.83 9.31 -20.20
C ARG A 58 -7.87 9.39 -19.09
N TYR A 59 -7.79 10.40 -18.22
CA TYR A 59 -8.56 10.44 -16.98
C TYR A 59 -10.07 10.33 -17.22
N GLU A 60 -10.61 11.15 -18.14
CA GLU A 60 -12.05 11.16 -18.40
C GLU A 60 -12.55 9.86 -19.03
N GLU A 61 -11.80 9.33 -20.01
CA GLU A 61 -12.14 8.06 -20.67
C GLU A 61 -12.11 6.90 -19.68
N ASP A 62 -11.06 6.79 -18.85
CA ASP A 62 -10.96 5.78 -17.79
C ASP A 62 -12.14 5.93 -16.83
N MET A 63 -12.33 7.08 -16.19
CA MET A 63 -13.38 7.25 -15.18
C MET A 63 -14.79 6.94 -15.70
N ARG A 64 -15.12 7.27 -16.95
CA ARG A 64 -16.43 6.94 -17.55
C ARG A 64 -16.53 5.48 -18.02
N GLY A 65 -15.43 4.88 -18.46
CA GLY A 65 -15.41 3.52 -19.01
C GLY A 65 -15.50 2.42 -17.95
N ARG A 66 -15.01 2.68 -16.74
CA ARG A 66 -14.84 1.67 -15.69
C ARG A 66 -16.13 0.99 -15.25
N MET A 67 -17.12 1.76 -14.79
CA MET A 67 -18.39 1.17 -14.30
C MET A 67 -19.09 0.34 -15.38
N PRO A 68 -19.26 0.81 -16.63
CA PRO A 68 -19.79 -0.02 -17.72
C PRO A 68 -18.97 -1.29 -17.99
N ALA A 69 -17.64 -1.22 -17.95
CA ALA A 69 -16.77 -2.37 -18.18
C ALA A 69 -16.94 -3.45 -17.11
N PHE A 70 -16.94 -3.05 -15.83
CA PHE A 70 -17.21 -3.96 -14.71
C PHE A 70 -18.63 -4.50 -14.75
N GLU A 71 -19.64 -3.65 -14.99
CA GLU A 71 -21.03 -4.11 -15.08
C GLU A 71 -21.20 -5.18 -16.16
N LYS A 72 -20.59 -5.00 -17.33
CA LYS A 72 -20.60 -5.98 -18.42
C LYS A 72 -19.96 -7.30 -18.02
N LEU A 73 -18.77 -7.27 -17.42
CA LEU A 73 -18.09 -8.48 -16.93
C LEU A 73 -18.97 -9.20 -15.90
N LEU A 74 -19.41 -8.48 -14.86
CA LEU A 74 -20.18 -9.06 -13.76
C LEU A 74 -21.52 -9.63 -14.23
N LYS A 75 -22.28 -8.94 -15.10
CA LYS A 75 -23.56 -9.44 -15.62
C LYS A 75 -23.40 -10.70 -16.45
N SER A 76 -22.22 -10.94 -17.01
CA SER A 76 -21.93 -12.17 -17.76
C SER A 76 -21.75 -13.37 -16.84
N HIS A 77 -21.40 -13.16 -15.57
CA HIS A 77 -21.05 -14.23 -14.63
C HIS A 77 -21.96 -14.38 -13.41
N PHE A 78 -22.76 -13.37 -13.04
CA PHE A 78 -23.56 -13.38 -11.80
C PHE A 78 -25.06 -13.18 -12.05
N VAL A 79 -25.90 -13.85 -11.26
CA VAL A 79 -27.37 -13.85 -11.44
C VAL A 79 -28.00 -12.48 -11.21
N LYS A 80 -27.47 -11.68 -10.28
CA LYS A 80 -27.91 -10.30 -10.02
C LYS A 80 -26.68 -9.41 -9.89
N VAL A 81 -26.69 -8.31 -10.62
CA VAL A 81 -25.65 -7.28 -10.54
C VAL A 81 -26.32 -5.93 -10.39
N GLY A 82 -25.94 -5.20 -9.34
CA GLY A 82 -26.26 -3.80 -9.16
C GLY A 82 -25.03 -2.94 -9.38
N THR A 83 -25.24 -1.72 -9.85
CA THR A 83 -24.22 -0.66 -9.87
C THR A 83 -24.77 0.54 -9.10
N VAL A 84 -23.89 1.25 -8.40
CA VAL A 84 -24.23 2.50 -7.72
C VAL A 84 -23.06 3.46 -7.76
N ASP A 85 -23.36 4.76 -7.95
CA ASP A 85 -22.37 5.80 -7.75
C ASP A 85 -21.95 5.85 -6.28
N ALA A 86 -20.65 5.93 -6.01
CA ALA A 86 -20.12 5.89 -4.66
C ALA A 86 -20.69 6.98 -3.74
N ARG A 87 -21.11 8.12 -4.29
CA ARG A 87 -21.76 9.20 -3.52
C ARG A 87 -23.15 8.82 -3.03
N ASP A 88 -23.85 7.97 -3.77
CA ASP A 88 -25.19 7.50 -3.42
C ASP A 88 -25.17 6.19 -2.63
N TYR A 89 -24.00 5.55 -2.49
CA TYR A 89 -23.88 4.31 -1.73
C TYR A 89 -24.33 4.52 -0.28
N ARG A 90 -25.16 3.60 0.21
CA ARG A 90 -25.58 3.51 1.61
C ARG A 90 -25.43 2.08 2.08
N GLU A 91 -24.97 1.88 3.31
CA GLU A 91 -24.62 0.55 3.83
C GLU A 91 -25.82 -0.43 3.81
N GLU A 92 -27.03 0.07 3.95
CA GLU A 92 -28.28 -0.70 3.91
C GLU A 92 -28.48 -1.40 2.55
N MET A 93 -27.95 -0.83 1.48
CA MET A 93 -28.01 -1.43 0.14
C MET A 93 -27.34 -2.81 0.11
N THR A 94 -26.37 -3.06 0.99
CA THR A 94 -25.65 -4.34 1.04
C THR A 94 -26.52 -5.51 1.50
N GLY A 95 -27.70 -5.26 2.09
CA GLY A 95 -28.66 -6.31 2.46
C GLY A 95 -29.13 -7.15 1.26
N ASP A 96 -29.19 -6.54 0.08
CA ASP A 96 -29.70 -7.14 -1.16
C ASP A 96 -28.65 -7.92 -1.97
N TYR A 97 -27.41 -7.93 -1.49
CA TYR A 97 -26.25 -8.48 -2.18
C TYR A 97 -25.39 -9.36 -1.25
N ASP A 98 -24.68 -10.29 -1.87
CA ASP A 98 -23.82 -11.27 -1.22
C ASP A 98 -22.37 -10.78 -1.18
N VAL A 99 -21.91 -10.08 -2.22
CA VAL A 99 -20.57 -9.48 -2.32
C VAL A 99 -20.65 -8.03 -2.76
N ILE A 100 -19.87 -7.15 -2.12
CA ILE A 100 -19.76 -5.73 -2.46
C ILE A 100 -18.37 -5.45 -3.03
N ILE A 101 -18.31 -4.78 -4.19
CA ILE A 101 -17.07 -4.40 -4.85
C ILE A 101 -16.92 -2.88 -4.77
N PHE A 102 -15.80 -2.40 -4.24
CA PHE A 102 -15.48 -0.97 -4.22
C PHE A 102 -14.33 -0.66 -5.17
N ASP A 103 -14.64 0.07 -6.24
CA ASP A 103 -13.67 0.73 -7.15
C ASP A 103 -13.66 2.26 -6.96
N ALA A 104 -14.51 2.78 -6.08
CA ALA A 104 -14.56 4.19 -5.67
C ALA A 104 -14.76 4.32 -4.15
N VAL A 105 -14.40 5.49 -3.60
CA VAL A 105 -14.54 5.80 -2.17
C VAL A 105 -15.96 6.33 -1.93
N PRO A 106 -16.79 5.69 -1.09
CA PRO A 106 -18.12 6.20 -0.79
C PRO A 106 -18.09 7.42 0.11
N GLU A 107 -19.24 8.08 0.28
CA GLU A 107 -19.39 9.10 1.32
C GLU A 107 -19.11 8.52 2.71
N ALA A 108 -18.34 9.25 3.52
CA ALA A 108 -18.03 8.82 4.87
C ALA A 108 -19.29 8.89 5.75
N VAL A 109 -19.55 7.83 6.51
CA VAL A 109 -20.57 7.78 7.57
C VAL A 109 -20.19 8.75 8.69
N VAL A 110 -18.90 8.82 9.03
CA VAL A 110 -18.35 9.84 9.93
C VAL A 110 -17.22 10.56 9.21
N PRO A 111 -17.34 11.87 8.96
CA PRO A 111 -16.28 12.65 8.34
C PRO A 111 -14.97 12.55 9.15
N GLY A 112 -13.85 12.55 8.42
CA GLY A 112 -12.54 12.53 9.03
C GLY A 112 -12.18 13.86 9.71
N LYS A 113 -11.06 13.86 10.43
CA LYS A 113 -10.49 15.07 11.00
C LYS A 113 -9.84 15.90 9.91
N LYS A 114 -10.47 17.00 9.54
CA LYS A 114 -9.86 18.03 8.69
C LYS A 114 -8.55 18.52 9.28
N SER A 115 -7.58 18.83 8.42
CA SER A 115 -6.47 19.68 8.83
C SER A 115 -7.03 21.02 9.33
N THR A 116 -6.62 21.46 10.53
CA THR A 116 -7.23 22.57 11.31
C THR A 116 -7.15 23.96 10.67
N LYS A 117 -6.82 24.07 9.38
CA LYS A 117 -6.61 25.34 8.65
C LYS A 117 -7.48 25.51 7.39
N THR A 118 -8.50 24.70 7.18
CA THR A 118 -9.24 24.66 5.89
C THR A 118 -10.49 25.54 5.76
N ASN A 119 -10.89 26.33 6.76
CA ASN A 119 -12.18 27.05 6.72
C ASN A 119 -12.09 28.59 6.72
N SER A 120 -11.27 29.22 5.86
CA SER A 120 -11.33 30.70 5.72
C SER A 120 -10.97 31.29 4.35
N LEU A 121 -11.10 30.51 3.27
CA LEU A 121 -10.82 31.00 1.91
C LEU A 121 -12.11 31.29 1.14
N ASN A 122 -12.28 32.58 0.79
CA ASN A 122 -13.30 33.00 -0.15
C ASN A 122 -12.79 32.62 -1.56
N LEU A 123 -13.29 31.49 -2.09
CA LEU A 123 -12.90 30.96 -3.40
C LEU A 123 -13.00 32.03 -4.48
N ASP A 124 -13.92 32.99 -4.34
CA ASP A 124 -14.19 34.07 -5.28
C ASP A 124 -13.05 35.08 -5.49
N LEU A 125 -12.03 35.08 -4.62
CA LEU A 125 -10.83 35.94 -4.76
C LEU A 125 -9.66 35.23 -5.46
N LEU A 126 -9.77 33.93 -5.73
CA LEU A 126 -8.72 33.16 -6.37
C LEU A 126 -8.79 33.29 -7.90
N SER A 127 -7.64 33.30 -8.56
CA SER A 127 -7.60 33.16 -10.02
C SER A 127 -8.13 31.78 -10.43
N GLU A 128 -8.75 31.71 -11.62
CA GLU A 128 -9.34 30.48 -12.14
C GLU A 128 -8.34 29.31 -12.20
N SER A 129 -7.08 29.60 -12.53
CA SER A 129 -6.01 28.61 -12.58
C SER A 129 -5.63 28.05 -11.21
N VAL A 130 -5.73 28.86 -10.14
CA VAL A 130 -5.49 28.43 -8.76
C VAL A 130 -6.67 27.66 -8.21
N ARG A 131 -7.92 28.10 -8.49
CA ARG A 131 -9.13 27.33 -8.11
C ARG A 131 -9.11 25.93 -8.69
N LYS A 132 -8.84 25.80 -10.00
CA LYS A 132 -8.78 24.50 -10.69
C LYS A 132 -7.70 23.57 -10.13
N LYS A 133 -6.58 24.12 -9.65
CA LYS A 133 -5.52 23.33 -8.96
C LYS A 133 -5.96 22.87 -7.57
N LEU A 134 -6.66 23.71 -6.82
CA LEU A 134 -7.17 23.40 -5.49
C LEU A 134 -8.34 22.41 -5.49
N GLU A 135 -9.16 22.38 -6.55
CA GLU A 135 -10.21 21.35 -6.72
C GLU A 135 -9.64 19.91 -6.76
N ASN A 136 -8.39 19.76 -7.21
CA ASN A 136 -7.70 18.48 -7.30
C ASN A 136 -6.94 18.10 -6.02
N VAL A 137 -7.03 18.90 -4.97
CA VAL A 137 -6.35 18.65 -3.70
C VAL A 137 -7.26 17.83 -2.79
N VAL A 138 -6.73 16.73 -2.25
CA VAL A 138 -7.40 15.90 -1.24
C VAL A 138 -6.73 16.13 0.10
N ASP A 139 -7.52 16.46 1.12
CA ASP A 139 -7.06 16.38 2.51
C ASP A 139 -6.93 14.91 2.88
N THR A 140 -5.72 14.37 2.79
CA THR A 140 -5.47 12.95 3.08
C THR A 140 -5.61 12.64 4.56
N LYS A 141 -5.42 13.61 5.45
CA LYS A 141 -5.70 13.43 6.88
C LYS A 141 -7.19 13.22 7.11
N GLU A 142 -8.04 14.01 6.46
CA GLU A 142 -9.48 13.78 6.45
C GLU A 142 -9.82 12.43 5.83
N LEU A 143 -9.26 12.10 4.66
CA LEU A 143 -9.55 10.86 3.92
C LEU A 143 -9.25 9.60 4.75
N PHE A 144 -8.08 9.51 5.38
CA PHE A 144 -7.63 8.31 6.10
C PHE A 144 -8.12 8.25 7.56
N SER A 145 -8.65 9.35 8.11
CA SER A 145 -9.26 9.35 9.45
C SER A 145 -10.80 9.29 9.43
N ALA A 146 -11.40 9.31 8.24
CA ALA A 146 -12.84 9.13 8.05
C ALA A 146 -13.29 7.70 8.33
N ARG A 147 -14.56 7.52 8.67
CA ARG A 147 -15.21 6.20 8.76
C ARG A 147 -16.20 6.04 7.62
N TYR A 148 -15.99 5.00 6.81
CA TYR A 148 -16.83 4.69 5.65
C TYR A 148 -17.83 3.56 5.92
N PHE A 149 -17.65 2.83 7.02
CA PHE A 149 -18.47 1.69 7.42
C PHE A 149 -18.91 1.81 8.88
N SER A 150 -20.06 1.24 9.19
CA SER A 150 -20.51 1.03 10.57
C SER A 150 -19.62 0.02 11.29
N ASP A 151 -19.65 0.03 12.64
CA ASP A 151 -18.94 -0.98 13.44
C ASP A 151 -19.51 -2.40 13.26
N GLN A 152 -20.68 -2.54 12.62
CA GLN A 152 -21.37 -3.81 12.39
C GLN A 152 -21.13 -4.38 10.98
N TYR A 153 -20.44 -3.63 10.11
CA TYR A 153 -20.18 -4.05 8.74
C TYR A 153 -19.37 -5.35 8.69
N SER A 154 -19.95 -6.38 8.06
CA SER A 154 -19.40 -7.73 8.03
C SER A 154 -19.63 -8.46 6.69
N LYS A 155 -20.00 -7.69 5.65
CA LYS A 155 -20.29 -8.22 4.32
C LYS A 155 -19.01 -8.61 3.57
N PRO A 156 -19.00 -9.71 2.81
CA PRO A 156 -17.92 -10.01 1.87
C PRO A 156 -17.64 -8.83 0.96
N THR A 157 -16.39 -8.37 0.95
CA THR A 157 -16.00 -7.14 0.27
C THR A 157 -14.75 -7.35 -0.54
N LEU A 158 -14.76 -6.88 -1.80
CA LEU A 158 -13.59 -6.83 -2.66
C LEU A 158 -13.24 -5.38 -2.97
N PHE A 159 -12.00 -5.00 -2.68
CA PHE A 159 -11.45 -3.69 -3.03
C PHE A 159 -10.62 -3.77 -4.31
N VAL A 160 -10.82 -2.82 -5.21
CA VAL A 160 -10.04 -2.69 -6.46
C VAL A 160 -8.96 -1.61 -6.29
N GLY A 161 -7.73 -1.95 -6.63
CA GLY A 161 -6.59 -1.05 -6.63
C GLY A 161 -6.35 -0.39 -5.27
N ASP A 162 -6.19 0.92 -5.30
CA ASP A 162 -5.88 1.75 -4.14
C ASP A 162 -7.03 1.91 -3.14
N LYS A 163 -8.23 1.43 -3.46
CA LYS A 163 -9.38 1.48 -2.55
C LYS A 163 -9.18 0.59 -1.34
N ALA A 164 -8.40 -0.48 -1.46
CA ALA A 164 -8.03 -1.33 -0.33
C ALA A 164 -7.26 -0.54 0.73
N GLY A 165 -6.28 0.25 0.31
CA GLY A 165 -5.48 1.05 1.22
C GLY A 165 -6.26 2.18 1.90
N ILE A 166 -7.18 2.84 1.19
CA ILE A 166 -8.01 3.93 1.75
C ILE A 166 -9.09 3.38 2.69
N LEU A 167 -9.93 2.47 2.18
CA LEU A 167 -11.08 1.95 2.93
C LEU A 167 -10.65 0.92 3.99
N GLY A 168 -9.59 0.16 3.71
CA GLY A 168 -9.01 -0.80 4.66
C GLY A 168 -8.31 -0.13 5.83
N ALA A 169 -7.74 1.07 5.66
CA ALA A 169 -7.15 1.82 6.78
C ALA A 169 -8.20 2.16 7.85
N ALA A 170 -9.40 2.59 7.44
CA ALA A 170 -10.51 2.88 8.36
C ALA A 170 -10.97 1.66 9.18
N LEU A 171 -10.66 0.46 8.68
CA LEU A 171 -10.98 -0.82 9.30
C LEU A 171 -9.77 -1.48 9.99
N GLY A 172 -8.58 -0.87 9.94
CA GLY A 172 -7.34 -1.49 10.42
C GLY A 172 -7.00 -2.80 9.72
N LEU A 173 -7.27 -2.93 8.42
CA LEU A 173 -6.94 -4.15 7.68
C LEU A 173 -5.44 -4.26 7.43
N LYS A 174 -4.94 -5.50 7.37
CA LYS A 174 -3.60 -5.81 6.83
C LYS A 174 -3.47 -5.48 5.34
N LEU A 175 -4.60 -5.22 4.64
CA LEU A 175 -4.70 -4.70 3.27
C LEU A 175 -4.34 -3.19 3.20
N ASN A 176 -3.28 -2.79 3.90
CA ASN A 176 -2.96 -1.40 4.20
C ASN A 176 -2.32 -0.65 3.02
N TRP A 177 -2.14 0.66 3.22
CA TRP A 177 -1.40 1.51 2.29
C TRP A 177 0.11 1.30 2.41
N PHE A 178 0.68 0.30 1.73
CA PHE A 178 2.13 0.14 1.70
C PHE A 178 2.78 0.90 0.55
N CYS A 179 2.29 0.72 -0.68
CA CYS A 179 2.71 1.52 -1.83
C CYS A 179 1.70 1.50 -2.96
N ARG A 180 1.50 2.66 -3.58
CA ARG A 180 0.82 2.78 -4.88
C ARG A 180 1.86 2.79 -6.00
N CYS A 181 2.42 1.63 -6.26
CA CYS A 181 3.43 1.43 -7.30
C CYS A 181 3.31 0.06 -7.97
N LEU A 182 2.17 -0.63 -7.82
CA LEU A 182 1.94 -1.91 -8.49
C LEU A 182 1.70 -1.70 -9.98
N ASP A 183 2.45 -2.46 -10.79
CA ASP A 183 2.43 -2.41 -12.25
C ASP A 183 1.64 -3.59 -12.88
N ALA A 184 1.83 -3.88 -14.17
CA ALA A 184 1.03 -4.83 -14.93
C ALA A 184 1.18 -6.32 -14.55
N HIS A 185 2.21 -6.69 -13.79
CA HIS A 185 2.60 -8.09 -13.58
C HIS A 185 2.54 -8.53 -12.11
N GLY A 186 2.05 -9.75 -11.89
CA GLY A 186 2.09 -10.47 -10.62
C GLY A 186 3.22 -11.51 -10.59
N TYR A 187 3.75 -11.82 -9.41
CA TYR A 187 4.71 -12.92 -9.18
C TYR A 187 4.44 -13.59 -7.83
N ASP A 188 5.12 -14.71 -7.55
CA ASP A 188 4.89 -15.54 -6.34
C ASP A 188 3.41 -15.90 -6.15
N LEU A 189 2.76 -16.32 -7.23
CA LEU A 189 1.36 -16.73 -7.20
C LEU A 189 1.24 -18.02 -6.40
N CYS A 190 0.32 -18.05 -5.43
CA CYS A 190 -0.17 -19.29 -4.84
C CYS A 190 -1.10 -19.99 -5.86
N VAL A 191 -0.53 -20.57 -6.92
CA VAL A 191 -1.29 -21.17 -8.04
C VAL A 191 -2.26 -22.27 -7.59
N ASP A 192 -2.03 -22.85 -6.42
CA ASP A 192 -2.94 -23.82 -5.83
C ASP A 192 -4.20 -23.23 -5.21
N HIS A 193 -4.23 -21.92 -4.99
CA HIS A 193 -5.35 -21.20 -4.40
C HIS A 193 -6.60 -21.28 -5.31
N PRO A 194 -7.81 -21.42 -4.75
CA PRO A 194 -9.05 -21.62 -5.52
C PRO A 194 -9.27 -20.60 -6.64
N ILE A 195 -8.87 -19.33 -6.44
CA ILE A 195 -9.08 -18.27 -7.43
C ILE A 195 -8.40 -18.54 -8.78
N PHE A 196 -7.35 -19.36 -8.81
CA PHE A 196 -6.64 -19.74 -10.03
C PHE A 196 -7.18 -21.03 -10.66
N LYS A 197 -8.21 -21.65 -10.06
CA LYS A 197 -8.72 -22.97 -10.48
C LYS A 197 -10.20 -22.94 -10.82
N GLU A 198 -11.01 -22.27 -9.99
CA GLU A 198 -12.46 -22.39 -10.02
C GLU A 198 -13.17 -21.13 -9.50
N PRO A 199 -14.45 -20.91 -9.84
CA PRO A 199 -15.30 -21.73 -10.71
C PRO A 199 -14.98 -21.63 -12.21
N LEU A 200 -14.27 -20.58 -12.64
CA LEU A 200 -13.82 -20.46 -14.03
C LEU A 200 -12.43 -21.05 -14.18
N PRO A 201 -12.18 -21.92 -15.16
CA PRO A 201 -10.84 -22.42 -15.45
C PRO A 201 -9.96 -21.24 -15.90
N VAL A 202 -8.73 -21.18 -15.36
CA VAL A 202 -7.76 -20.12 -15.64
C VAL A 202 -6.54 -20.71 -16.32
N GLU A 203 -6.13 -20.09 -17.43
CA GLU A 203 -4.85 -20.38 -18.08
C GLU A 203 -3.90 -19.20 -17.86
N LEU A 204 -2.90 -19.39 -17.01
CA LEU A 204 -1.93 -18.35 -16.69
C LEU A 204 -0.84 -18.29 -17.77
N LYS A 205 -0.64 -17.12 -18.35
CA LYS A 205 0.50 -16.83 -19.23
C LYS A 205 1.63 -16.20 -18.41
N TYR A 206 2.75 -16.90 -18.34
CA TYR A 206 3.95 -16.43 -17.67
C TYR A 206 4.96 -15.85 -18.67
N GLU A 207 5.64 -14.81 -18.23
CA GLU A 207 6.77 -14.19 -18.90
C GLU A 207 7.99 -14.32 -17.98
N ARG A 208 9.07 -14.94 -18.48
CA ARG A 208 10.32 -15.06 -17.72
C ARG A 208 11.13 -13.78 -17.84
N ARG A 209 11.13 -12.99 -16.78
CA ARG A 209 11.66 -11.62 -16.75
C ARG A 209 12.81 -11.48 -15.77
N ILE A 210 13.60 -10.42 -15.91
CA ILE A 210 14.54 -10.02 -14.86
C ILE A 210 13.73 -9.70 -13.59
N ALA A 211 14.20 -10.20 -12.46
CA ALA A 211 13.58 -9.91 -11.18
C ALA A 211 13.63 -8.39 -10.92
N PRO A 212 12.51 -7.75 -10.51
CA PRO A 212 12.48 -6.32 -10.24
C PRO A 212 13.51 -5.98 -9.16
N SER A 213 14.15 -4.82 -9.27
CA SER A 213 15.21 -4.39 -8.33
C SER A 213 14.76 -4.49 -6.86
N SER A 214 13.52 -4.11 -6.60
CA SER A 214 12.87 -4.19 -5.29
C SER A 214 12.71 -5.62 -4.77
N ALA A 215 12.42 -6.59 -5.64
CA ALA A 215 12.31 -8.00 -5.27
C ALA A 215 13.67 -8.62 -4.91
N VAL A 216 14.77 -8.16 -5.52
CA VAL A 216 16.15 -8.62 -5.23
C VAL A 216 16.89 -7.71 -4.22
N SER A 217 16.18 -6.77 -3.60
CA SER A 217 16.74 -5.83 -2.62
C SER A 217 16.65 -6.37 -1.19
N GLY A 218 17.58 -5.92 -0.35
CA GLY A 218 17.62 -6.30 1.06
C GLY A 218 17.83 -7.80 1.29
N VAL A 219 17.62 -8.20 2.53
CA VAL A 219 17.84 -9.56 3.02
C VAL A 219 16.99 -10.61 2.28
N GLU A 220 15.72 -10.29 2.01
CA GLU A 220 14.78 -11.17 1.30
C GLU A 220 15.21 -11.39 -0.16
N GLY A 221 15.83 -10.36 -0.75
CA GLY A 221 16.36 -10.36 -2.11
C GLY A 221 17.44 -11.40 -2.38
N VAL A 222 18.20 -11.80 -1.35
CA VAL A 222 19.26 -12.82 -1.42
C VAL A 222 18.72 -14.18 -1.86
N MET A 223 17.47 -14.46 -1.49
CA MET A 223 16.82 -15.75 -1.70
C MET A 223 16.05 -15.81 -3.02
N VAL A 224 16.03 -14.71 -3.77
CA VAL A 224 15.28 -14.57 -5.01
C VAL A 224 16.22 -14.89 -6.17
N SER A 225 15.73 -15.65 -7.15
CA SER A 225 16.47 -15.79 -8.41
C SER A 225 16.55 -14.43 -9.11
N GLY A 226 17.66 -14.16 -9.78
CA GLY A 226 17.84 -12.94 -10.58
C GLY A 226 16.84 -12.79 -11.73
N VAL A 227 16.08 -13.85 -11.99
CA VAL A 227 14.97 -13.93 -12.93
C VAL A 227 13.75 -14.55 -12.26
N MET A 228 12.55 -14.21 -12.73
CA MET A 228 11.32 -14.81 -12.23
C MET A 228 10.26 -14.91 -13.32
N ASP A 229 9.39 -15.92 -13.18
CA ASP A 229 8.21 -16.05 -14.00
C ASP A 229 7.13 -15.11 -13.47
N MET A 230 6.67 -14.20 -14.31
CA MET A 230 5.68 -13.19 -13.97
C MET A 230 4.40 -13.39 -14.77
N TRP A 231 3.26 -13.33 -14.09
CA TRP A 231 1.95 -13.38 -14.72
C TRP A 231 1.53 -11.99 -15.19
N ARG A 232 1.25 -11.84 -16.49
CA ARG A 232 0.68 -10.60 -17.07
C ARG A 232 -0.79 -10.46 -16.67
N VAL A 233 -1.10 -9.52 -15.78
CA VAL A 233 -2.46 -9.30 -15.27
C VAL A 233 -3.21 -8.25 -16.08
N GLN A 234 -2.51 -7.18 -16.46
CA GLN A 234 -3.07 -6.03 -17.18
C GLN A 234 -2.43 -5.94 -18.57
N THR A 235 -3.15 -5.45 -19.57
CA THR A 235 -2.66 -5.29 -20.94
C THR A 235 -1.67 -4.13 -21.07
N GLU A 236 -1.70 -3.17 -20.17
CA GLU A 236 -0.75 -2.04 -20.10
C GLU A 236 -0.44 -1.71 -18.63
N GLY A 237 0.84 -1.43 -18.34
CA GLY A 237 1.32 -0.97 -17.04
C GLY A 237 1.50 0.55 -16.95
N TYR A 238 1.61 1.09 -15.73
CA TYR A 238 1.89 2.52 -15.56
C TYR A 238 3.34 2.86 -15.96
N ARG A 239 4.25 1.88 -15.94
CA ARG A 239 5.64 2.04 -16.36
C ARG A 239 5.81 1.97 -17.88
N GLU A 240 4.83 1.41 -18.59
CA GLU A 240 4.94 1.15 -20.03
C GLU A 240 4.46 2.34 -20.88
N GLY A 241 3.53 3.16 -20.38
CA GLY A 241 2.86 4.21 -21.17
C GLY A 241 3.53 5.60 -21.19
N GLY A 242 4.67 5.79 -20.50
CA GLY A 242 5.37 7.08 -20.45
C GLY A 242 4.48 8.26 -20.06
N ARG A 243 4.35 9.27 -20.94
CA ARG A 243 3.46 10.44 -20.72
C ARG A 243 1.97 10.12 -20.84
N ASN A 244 1.62 9.00 -21.46
CA ASN A 244 0.26 8.51 -21.63
C ASN A 244 0.01 7.26 -20.75
N ARG A 245 0.65 7.21 -19.57
CA ARG A 245 0.61 6.08 -18.64
C ARG A 245 -0.79 5.76 -18.12
N TYR A 246 -1.00 4.46 -17.90
CA TYR A 246 -2.19 3.93 -17.24
C TYR A 246 -2.12 4.13 -15.71
N ARG A 247 -3.23 3.86 -15.01
CA ARG A 247 -3.32 4.08 -13.55
C ARG A 247 -2.52 3.06 -12.75
N GLN A 248 -2.03 3.50 -11.59
CA GLN A 248 -1.23 2.65 -10.69
C GLN A 248 -2.11 1.75 -9.83
N GLY A 249 -1.63 0.54 -9.56
CA GLY A 249 -2.18 -0.34 -8.53
C GLY A 249 -1.58 -0.10 -7.14
N LEU A 250 -2.04 -0.90 -6.18
CA LEU A 250 -1.61 -0.89 -4.79
C LEU A 250 -1.01 -2.24 -4.40
N VAL A 251 0.08 -2.20 -3.63
CA VAL A 251 0.51 -3.33 -2.80
C VAL A 251 0.31 -3.01 -1.32
N ALA A 252 -0.03 -4.04 -0.54
CA ALA A 252 -0.05 -4.02 0.92
C ALA A 252 1.24 -4.62 1.51
N PHE A 253 1.46 -4.40 2.81
CA PHE A 253 2.67 -4.85 3.50
C PHE A 253 2.65 -6.37 3.75
N GLY A 254 3.75 -7.06 3.42
CA GLY A 254 3.83 -8.52 3.46
C GLY A 254 4.15 -9.14 4.82
N ASP A 255 5.07 -8.53 5.57
CA ASP A 255 5.54 -9.09 6.83
C ASP A 255 4.43 -9.22 7.89
N GLY A 256 4.26 -10.47 8.36
CA GLY A 256 3.21 -10.89 9.29
C GLY A 256 1.78 -10.78 8.76
N PHE A 257 1.59 -10.70 7.43
CA PHE A 257 0.26 -10.65 6.80
C PHE A 257 -0.59 -11.88 7.15
N GLU A 258 0.01 -13.06 7.09
CA GLU A 258 -0.66 -14.35 7.34
C GLU A 258 -0.61 -14.78 8.82
N GLU A 259 -0.05 -13.94 9.68
CA GLU A 259 0.01 -14.20 11.12
C GLU A 259 -1.41 -14.40 11.67
N ASN A 260 -1.60 -15.43 12.49
CA ASN A 260 -2.87 -15.80 13.15
C ASN A 260 -3.98 -16.40 12.26
N GLY A 261 -3.74 -16.56 10.95
CA GLY A 261 -4.64 -17.31 10.04
C GLY A 261 -5.90 -16.56 9.60
N ASP A 262 -6.05 -15.29 9.95
CA ASP A 262 -7.14 -14.44 9.46
C ASP A 262 -6.79 -13.68 8.17
N GLY A 263 -5.53 -13.72 7.74
CA GLY A 263 -5.03 -13.19 6.48
C GLY A 263 -4.42 -14.26 5.57
N GLU A 264 -4.51 -14.07 4.25
CA GLU A 264 -3.95 -14.95 3.22
C GLU A 264 -3.24 -14.14 2.13
N ARG A 265 -1.93 -14.37 1.94
CA ARG A 265 -1.17 -13.75 0.85
C ARG A 265 -1.28 -14.64 -0.38
N ILE A 266 -1.92 -14.16 -1.44
CA ILE A 266 -2.22 -14.97 -2.63
C ILE A 266 -1.24 -14.68 -3.77
N ALA A 267 -0.80 -13.42 -3.92
CA ALA A 267 0.21 -13.06 -4.91
C ALA A 267 1.01 -11.81 -4.47
N GLY A 268 2.25 -11.73 -4.96
CA GLY A 268 3.04 -10.50 -5.03
C GLY A 268 2.88 -9.82 -6.39
N GLY A 269 3.63 -8.74 -6.63
CA GLY A 269 3.58 -8.05 -7.91
C GLY A 269 4.67 -7.01 -8.11
N VAL A 270 4.91 -6.67 -9.38
CA VAL A 270 5.95 -5.73 -9.79
C VAL A 270 5.64 -4.37 -9.20
N SER A 271 6.45 -3.95 -8.24
CA SER A 271 6.32 -2.69 -7.53
C SER A 271 7.69 -2.23 -7.01
N ASP A 272 7.79 -1.03 -6.45
CA ASP A 272 9.04 -0.54 -5.83
C ASP A 272 9.24 -1.05 -4.40
N LYS A 273 8.46 -2.07 -4.00
CA LYS A 273 8.49 -2.65 -2.66
C LYS A 273 9.03 -4.07 -2.68
N LYS A 274 9.49 -4.52 -1.50
CA LYS A 274 10.09 -5.84 -1.29
C LYS A 274 9.18 -6.96 -1.80
N ARG A 275 9.80 -8.12 -2.09
CA ARG A 275 9.13 -9.28 -2.67
C ARG A 275 7.92 -9.77 -1.86
N ASP A 276 7.97 -9.61 -0.53
CA ASP A 276 6.91 -10.01 0.37
C ASP A 276 5.62 -9.20 0.20
N ALA A 277 5.67 -8.01 -0.43
CA ALA A 277 4.53 -7.15 -0.68
C ALA A 277 3.37 -7.92 -1.35
N VAL A 278 2.15 -7.59 -0.93
CA VAL A 278 0.93 -8.32 -1.31
C VAL A 278 0.20 -7.53 -2.38
N SER A 279 0.01 -8.10 -3.57
CA SER A 279 -0.81 -7.54 -4.64
C SER A 279 -2.23 -8.12 -4.65
N ILE A 280 -2.38 -9.37 -4.24
CA ILE A 280 -3.66 -10.07 -4.07
C ILE A 280 -3.64 -10.76 -2.71
N GLY A 281 -4.64 -10.49 -1.87
CA GLY A 281 -4.73 -11.10 -0.56
C GLY A 281 -6.07 -10.88 0.13
N ARG A 282 -6.32 -11.67 1.18
CA ARG A 282 -7.54 -11.61 2.01
C ARG A 282 -7.19 -11.23 3.45
N HIS A 283 -8.08 -10.52 4.13
CA HIS A 283 -8.06 -10.33 5.58
C HIS A 283 -9.50 -10.36 6.13
N GLY A 284 -9.87 -11.42 6.84
CA GLY A 284 -11.26 -11.69 7.22
C GLY A 284 -12.18 -11.74 5.99
N ASN A 285 -13.30 -11.02 6.05
CA ASN A 285 -14.29 -10.88 4.99
C ASN A 285 -13.91 -9.85 3.90
N PHE A 286 -12.66 -9.38 3.87
CA PHE A 286 -12.16 -8.39 2.91
C PHE A 286 -11.10 -9.00 1.98
N PHE A 287 -11.20 -8.70 0.70
CA PHE A 287 -10.27 -9.11 -0.33
C PHE A 287 -9.70 -7.89 -1.05
N MET A 288 -8.40 -7.90 -1.33
CA MET A 288 -7.73 -6.89 -2.15
C MET A 288 -7.38 -7.49 -3.51
N TRP A 289 -7.92 -6.87 -4.56
CA TRP A 289 -7.39 -6.96 -5.91
C TRP A 289 -6.56 -5.70 -6.18
N GLY A 290 -5.26 -5.75 -5.91
CA GLY A 290 -4.39 -4.56 -5.93
C GLY A 290 -4.16 -3.97 -7.32
N PHE A 291 -4.38 -4.74 -8.39
CA PHE A 291 -4.29 -4.25 -9.77
C PHE A 291 -5.43 -3.28 -10.09
N ALA A 292 -5.17 -2.31 -10.97
CA ALA A 292 -6.04 -1.15 -11.14
C ALA A 292 -6.84 -1.14 -12.45
N ALA A 293 -6.56 -2.04 -13.38
CA ALA A 293 -7.26 -2.20 -14.64
C ALA A 293 -8.74 -2.44 -14.44
N ASP A 294 -9.55 -1.80 -15.28
CA ASP A 294 -10.91 -2.29 -15.53
C ASP A 294 -10.87 -3.50 -16.47
N PRO A 295 -11.98 -4.23 -16.64
CA PRO A 295 -12.00 -5.43 -17.46
C PRO A 295 -11.51 -5.24 -18.90
N GLY A 296 -11.65 -4.06 -19.50
CA GLY A 296 -11.13 -3.76 -20.83
C GLY A 296 -9.61 -3.80 -20.93
N TYR A 297 -8.91 -3.60 -19.82
CA TYR A 297 -7.45 -3.64 -19.70
C TYR A 297 -6.94 -4.84 -18.90
N MET A 298 -7.80 -5.77 -18.49
CA MET A 298 -7.40 -7.05 -17.90
C MET A 298 -7.12 -8.08 -19.00
N THR A 299 -6.13 -8.95 -18.79
CA THR A 299 -6.01 -10.17 -19.61
C THR A 299 -7.22 -11.09 -19.37
N GLU A 300 -7.52 -12.00 -20.30
CA GLU A 300 -8.65 -12.95 -20.12
C GLU A 300 -8.48 -13.78 -18.83
N ALA A 301 -7.25 -14.24 -18.55
CA ALA A 301 -6.90 -14.92 -17.32
C ALA A 301 -7.22 -14.05 -16.09
N ALA A 302 -6.86 -12.76 -16.12
CA ALA A 302 -7.13 -11.84 -15.01
C ALA A 302 -8.63 -11.60 -14.80
N GLN A 303 -9.43 -11.47 -15.87
CA GLN A 303 -10.89 -11.38 -15.74
C GLN A 303 -11.48 -12.63 -15.06
N ARG A 304 -11.00 -13.82 -15.42
CA ARG A 304 -11.44 -15.09 -14.83
C ARG A 304 -11.03 -15.19 -13.35
N VAL A 305 -9.78 -14.87 -13.02
CA VAL A 305 -9.30 -14.85 -11.62
C VAL A 305 -10.07 -13.81 -10.80
N PHE A 306 -10.40 -12.65 -11.36
CA PHE A 306 -11.20 -11.62 -10.69
C PHE A 306 -12.62 -12.14 -10.35
N VAL A 307 -13.28 -12.80 -11.30
CA VAL A 307 -14.58 -13.44 -11.07
C VAL A 307 -14.49 -14.56 -10.03
N ASN A 308 -13.42 -15.36 -10.08
CA ASN A 308 -13.18 -16.40 -9.09
C ASN A 308 -12.91 -15.82 -7.70
N ALA A 309 -12.22 -14.69 -7.59
CA ALA A 309 -12.00 -13.98 -6.34
C ALA A 309 -13.31 -13.50 -5.69
N ILE A 310 -14.28 -13.04 -6.49
CA ILE A 310 -15.63 -12.70 -6.01
C ILE A 310 -16.34 -13.93 -5.44
N CYS A 311 -16.24 -15.08 -6.12
CA CYS A 311 -16.83 -16.32 -5.65
C CYS A 311 -16.17 -16.79 -4.35
N TYR A 312 -14.84 -16.78 -4.31
CA TYR A 312 -14.05 -17.14 -3.14
C TYR A 312 -14.39 -16.28 -1.91
N ILE A 313 -14.39 -14.94 -2.05
CA ILE A 313 -14.66 -14.06 -0.89
C ILE A 313 -16.10 -14.19 -0.37
N SER A 314 -17.05 -14.61 -1.21
CA SER A 314 -18.45 -14.80 -0.81
C SER A 314 -18.64 -15.78 0.36
N HIS A 315 -17.70 -16.71 0.55
CA HIS A 315 -17.73 -17.70 1.64
C HIS A 315 -17.32 -17.14 3.01
N TYR A 316 -16.85 -15.89 3.08
CA TYR A 316 -16.29 -15.29 4.30
C TYR A 316 -17.24 -14.30 4.99
N GLY A 317 -18.54 -14.30 4.65
CA GLY A 317 -19.52 -13.42 5.29
C GLY A 317 -19.54 -13.61 6.81
N GLY A 318 -19.49 -12.51 7.57
CA GLY A 318 -19.45 -12.54 9.04
C GLY A 318 -18.06 -12.79 9.64
N GLN A 319 -17.07 -13.23 8.87
CA GLN A 319 -15.71 -13.50 9.35
C GLN A 319 -14.88 -12.21 9.41
N VAL A 320 -15.23 -11.31 10.33
CA VAL A 320 -14.48 -10.05 10.51
C VAL A 320 -13.04 -10.31 10.98
N PRO A 321 -12.08 -9.41 10.65
CA PRO A 321 -10.71 -9.52 11.12
C PRO A 321 -10.58 -9.68 12.63
N VAL A 322 -9.73 -10.61 13.06
CA VAL A 322 -9.44 -10.84 14.48
C VAL A 322 -8.35 -9.88 14.94
N THR A 323 -7.28 -9.72 14.16
CA THR A 323 -6.25 -8.72 14.41
C THR A 323 -6.42 -7.52 13.48
N ARG A 324 -5.97 -6.34 13.94
CA ARG A 324 -6.13 -5.09 13.18
C ARG A 324 -4.86 -4.25 13.25
N LYS A 325 -4.40 -3.79 12.10
CA LYS A 325 -3.21 -2.99 11.90
C LYS A 325 -3.58 -1.52 11.77
N TYR A 326 -3.71 -0.82 12.90
CA TYR A 326 -4.04 0.61 12.95
C TYR A 326 -2.85 1.52 12.69
N GLU A 327 -1.68 1.09 13.16
CA GLU A 327 -0.43 1.80 12.96
C GLU A 327 0.36 1.07 11.88
N ASN A 328 0.86 1.84 10.92
CA ASN A 328 1.82 1.32 9.96
C ASN A 328 3.17 1.12 10.66
N GLY A 329 4.08 0.36 10.05
CA GLY A 329 5.43 0.16 10.58
C GLY A 329 5.63 -1.17 11.29
N TYR A 330 4.68 -1.65 12.10
CA TYR A 330 4.86 -2.92 12.82
C TYR A 330 5.32 -4.06 11.89
N VAL A 331 6.44 -4.66 12.29
CA VAL A 331 7.11 -5.79 11.65
C VAL A 331 7.32 -6.90 12.64
N THR A 332 7.47 -8.10 12.13
CA THR A 332 7.74 -9.29 12.92
C THR A 332 9.24 -9.51 13.06
N ARG A 333 9.62 -10.24 14.11
CA ARG A 333 10.98 -10.74 14.33
C ARG A 333 11.49 -11.62 13.19
N ASN A 334 10.62 -12.03 12.25
CA ASN A 334 11.06 -12.71 11.03
C ASN A 334 12.11 -11.89 10.27
N LYS A 335 12.00 -10.55 10.25
CA LYS A 335 13.03 -9.69 9.65
C LYS A 335 14.42 -9.89 10.26
N LEU A 336 14.52 -10.01 11.59
CA LEU A 336 15.77 -10.28 12.28
C LEU A 336 16.26 -11.72 12.04
N ARG A 337 15.34 -12.69 11.98
CA ARG A 337 15.68 -14.07 11.62
C ARG A 337 16.23 -14.19 10.20
N GLN A 338 15.67 -13.44 9.26
CA GLN A 338 16.20 -13.36 7.89
C GLN A 338 17.62 -12.78 7.90
N GLN A 339 17.91 -11.75 8.72
CA GLN A 339 19.27 -11.21 8.85
C GLN A 339 20.25 -12.27 9.39
N LEU A 340 19.85 -13.05 10.40
CA LEU A 340 20.64 -14.20 10.87
C LEU A 340 20.86 -15.25 9.76
N ALA A 341 19.86 -15.49 8.92
CA ALA A 341 19.97 -16.44 7.82
C ALA A 341 21.03 -16.03 6.78
N LEU A 342 21.43 -14.76 6.70
CA LEU A 342 22.50 -14.33 5.78
C LEU A 342 23.87 -14.90 6.14
N PHE A 343 24.10 -15.30 7.39
CA PHE A 343 25.34 -15.98 7.80
C PHE A 343 25.41 -17.44 7.34
N ASP A 344 24.33 -17.97 6.76
CA ASP A 344 24.34 -19.30 6.16
C ASP A 344 25.08 -19.28 4.81
N ARG A 345 25.96 -20.27 4.60
CA ARG A 345 26.65 -20.45 3.32
C ARG A 345 25.67 -20.73 2.18
N ASP A 346 24.55 -21.36 2.45
CA ASP A 346 23.52 -21.61 1.44
C ASP A 346 22.79 -20.33 1.02
N ALA A 347 22.64 -19.36 1.92
CA ALA A 347 22.14 -18.03 1.56
C ALA A 347 23.13 -17.31 0.63
N PHE A 348 24.43 -17.35 0.95
CA PHE A 348 25.46 -16.78 0.09
C PHE A 348 25.53 -17.45 -1.29
N ASN A 349 25.48 -18.79 -1.35
CA ASN A 349 25.50 -19.52 -2.62
C ASN A 349 24.29 -19.14 -3.49
N ARG A 350 23.11 -18.97 -2.89
CA ARG A 350 21.91 -18.48 -3.60
C ARG A 350 22.06 -17.05 -4.11
N TYR A 351 22.67 -16.15 -3.32
CA TYR A 351 23.02 -14.81 -3.78
C TYR A 351 23.92 -14.86 -5.03
N VAL A 352 24.97 -15.69 -5.02
CA VAL A 352 25.88 -15.84 -6.16
C VAL A 352 25.12 -16.31 -7.40
N SER A 353 24.40 -17.43 -7.30
CA SER A 353 23.64 -17.98 -8.43
C SER A 353 22.56 -17.03 -8.94
N SER A 354 21.94 -16.25 -8.05
CA SER A 354 20.95 -15.23 -8.41
C SER A 354 21.56 -14.13 -9.28
N ARG A 355 22.71 -13.57 -8.89
CA ARG A 355 23.40 -12.52 -9.64
C ARG A 355 23.94 -13.03 -10.98
N GLU A 356 24.38 -14.27 -11.04
CA GLU A 356 24.79 -14.92 -12.29
C GLU A 356 23.61 -15.06 -13.26
N ALA A 357 22.48 -15.61 -12.79
CA ALA A 357 21.27 -15.74 -13.60
C ALA A 357 20.71 -14.39 -14.07
N TYR A 358 20.76 -13.36 -13.22
CA TYR A 358 20.41 -11.99 -13.59
C TYR A 358 21.29 -11.49 -14.75
N ASN A 359 22.62 -11.66 -14.63
CA ASN A 359 23.57 -11.16 -15.61
C ASN A 359 23.44 -11.89 -16.95
N GLU A 360 23.23 -13.20 -16.92
CA GLU A 360 22.97 -14.00 -18.12
C GLU A 360 21.71 -13.51 -18.84
N LYS A 361 20.60 -13.36 -18.11
CA LYS A 361 19.35 -12.88 -18.69
C LYS A 361 19.46 -11.46 -19.23
N LEU A 362 20.18 -10.57 -18.55
CA LEU A 362 20.45 -9.22 -19.03
C LEU A 362 21.15 -9.23 -20.40
N MET A 363 22.12 -10.14 -20.61
CA MET A 363 22.80 -10.27 -21.89
C MET A 363 21.87 -10.80 -22.99
N GLU A 364 21.00 -11.77 -22.67
CA GLU A 364 19.97 -12.25 -23.61
C GLU A 364 19.05 -11.11 -24.07
N LEU A 365 18.54 -10.30 -23.13
CA LEU A 365 17.62 -9.20 -23.43
C LEU A 365 18.30 -8.10 -24.25
N LYS A 366 19.56 -7.76 -23.95
CA LYS A 366 20.35 -6.83 -24.77
C LYS A 366 20.50 -7.33 -26.20
N GLN A 367 20.79 -8.62 -26.37
CA GLN A 367 20.91 -9.22 -27.70
C GLN A 367 19.58 -9.19 -28.46
N GLU A 368 18.46 -9.41 -27.77
CA GLU A 368 17.11 -9.31 -28.36
C GLU A 368 16.82 -7.89 -28.88
N VAL A 369 17.13 -6.87 -28.07
CA VAL A 369 17.00 -5.46 -28.47
C VAL A 369 17.87 -5.14 -29.70
N GLU A 370 19.12 -5.59 -29.71
CA GLU A 370 20.02 -5.42 -30.86
C GLU A 370 19.47 -6.09 -32.12
N ASN A 371 18.90 -7.30 -32.00
CA ASN A 371 18.31 -8.03 -33.12
C ASN A 371 17.06 -7.33 -33.68
N LEU A 372 16.20 -6.79 -32.81
CA LEU A 372 15.02 -6.02 -33.24
C LEU A 372 15.43 -4.73 -33.95
N ASN A 373 16.40 -4.00 -33.41
CA ASN A 373 16.97 -2.81 -34.03
C ASN A 373 17.60 -3.12 -35.39
N ALA A 374 18.38 -4.20 -35.49
CA ALA A 374 18.99 -4.64 -36.74
C ALA A 374 17.93 -5.04 -37.80
N ALA A 375 16.79 -5.56 -37.36
CA ALA A 375 15.66 -5.90 -38.21
C ALA A 375 14.74 -4.70 -38.54
N GLY A 376 15.03 -3.50 -38.03
CA GLY A 376 14.19 -2.31 -38.20
C GLY A 376 12.81 -2.44 -37.54
N LYS A 377 12.67 -3.28 -36.52
CA LYS A 377 11.43 -3.49 -35.76
C LYS A 377 11.39 -2.58 -34.54
N GLU A 378 10.18 -2.16 -34.17
CA GLU A 378 9.96 -1.43 -32.93
C GLU A 378 10.27 -2.32 -31.72
N VAL A 379 11.00 -1.77 -30.75
CA VAL A 379 11.35 -2.47 -29.51
C VAL A 379 10.29 -2.16 -28.45
N PRO A 380 9.63 -3.16 -27.85
CA PRO A 380 8.69 -2.95 -26.75
C PRO A 380 9.33 -2.17 -25.59
N GLY A 381 8.59 -1.21 -25.02
CA GLY A 381 9.10 -0.35 -23.95
C GLY A 381 9.53 -1.11 -22.70
N ASP A 382 8.82 -2.19 -22.37
CA ASP A 382 9.09 -3.08 -21.25
C ASP A 382 10.31 -4.01 -21.48
N LEU A 383 10.66 -4.28 -22.74
CA LEU A 383 11.91 -4.93 -23.13
C LEU A 383 13.07 -3.94 -23.00
N MET A 384 12.91 -2.72 -23.50
CA MET A 384 13.91 -1.65 -23.37
C MET A 384 14.26 -1.38 -21.91
N SER A 385 13.26 -1.28 -21.02
CA SER A 385 13.48 -1.03 -19.59
C SER A 385 14.26 -2.17 -18.90
N GLN A 386 14.11 -3.42 -19.36
CA GLN A 386 14.82 -4.57 -18.79
C GLN A 386 16.20 -4.83 -19.41
N ALA A 387 16.45 -4.37 -20.65
CA ALA A 387 17.73 -4.55 -21.32
C ALA A 387 18.78 -3.50 -20.89
N TRP A 388 18.36 -2.35 -20.35
CA TRP A 388 19.26 -1.24 -20.00
C TRP A 388 19.75 -1.10 -18.53
N PRO A 389 19.43 -1.98 -17.57
CA PRO A 389 20.13 -2.02 -16.28
C PRO A 389 21.62 -2.36 -16.40
N GLN A 390 22.36 -2.07 -15.33
CA GLN A 390 23.77 -2.45 -15.21
C GLN A 390 23.94 -3.92 -14.84
N ARG A 391 25.05 -4.49 -15.30
CA ARG A 391 25.52 -5.80 -14.83
C ARG A 391 25.76 -5.72 -13.32
N GLN A 392 25.40 -6.77 -12.60
CA GLN A 392 25.59 -6.84 -11.15
C GLN A 392 26.89 -7.55 -10.81
N GLU A 393 27.68 -6.95 -9.92
CA GLU A 393 28.90 -7.56 -9.40
C GLU A 393 28.60 -8.64 -8.37
N VAL A 394 29.36 -9.74 -8.42
CA VAL A 394 29.29 -10.83 -7.45
C VAL A 394 30.33 -10.59 -6.38
N ARG A 395 29.85 -10.23 -5.19
CA ARG A 395 30.68 -9.96 -4.00
C ARG A 395 31.24 -11.26 -3.40
N GLY A 396 32.43 -11.17 -2.82
CA GLY A 396 32.95 -12.22 -1.93
C GLY A 396 32.15 -12.31 -0.63
N TYR A 397 32.27 -13.42 0.10
CA TYR A 397 31.43 -13.70 1.28
C TYR A 397 31.51 -12.62 2.37
N GLU A 398 32.71 -12.15 2.70
CA GLU A 398 32.89 -11.10 3.73
C GLU A 398 32.28 -9.76 3.29
N GLU A 399 32.47 -9.39 2.02
CA GLU A 399 31.90 -8.18 1.46
C GLU A 399 30.37 -8.26 1.38
N TYR A 400 29.83 -9.44 1.05
CA TYR A 400 28.40 -9.72 1.09
C TYR A 400 27.80 -9.52 2.49
N LEU A 401 28.43 -10.08 3.54
CA LEU A 401 27.95 -9.88 4.92
C LEU A 401 28.04 -8.41 5.33
N ASN A 402 29.15 -7.75 5.00
CA ASN A 402 29.32 -6.33 5.31
C ASN A 402 28.29 -5.46 4.58
N TYR A 403 27.98 -5.77 3.32
CA TYR A 403 26.99 -5.03 2.54
C TYR A 403 25.60 -5.06 3.18
N TYR A 404 25.14 -6.22 3.67
CA TYR A 404 23.80 -6.34 4.23
C TYR A 404 23.69 -6.05 5.73
N LEU A 405 24.74 -6.31 6.53
CA LEU A 405 24.61 -6.38 7.98
C LEU A 405 25.46 -5.35 8.74
N LYS A 406 26.45 -4.73 8.10
CA LYS A 406 27.34 -3.79 8.80
C LYS A 406 26.58 -2.59 9.36
N LYS A 407 25.76 -1.93 8.53
CA LYS A 407 24.93 -0.77 8.94
C LYS A 407 23.99 -1.16 10.08
N GLU A 408 23.38 -2.34 10.02
CA GLU A 408 22.47 -2.84 11.05
C GLU A 408 23.20 -3.10 12.37
N GLY A 409 24.39 -3.71 12.33
CA GLY A 409 25.24 -3.89 13.51
C GLY A 409 25.71 -2.58 14.13
N GLU A 410 26.13 -1.61 13.32
CA GLU A 410 26.56 -0.28 13.78
C GLU A 410 25.42 0.46 14.48
N ARG A 411 24.18 0.36 13.98
CA ARG A 411 22.99 0.97 14.60
C ARG A 411 22.72 0.49 16.02
N VAL A 412 23.10 -0.75 16.34
CA VAL A 412 22.97 -1.32 17.70
C VAL A 412 24.29 -1.37 18.48
N GLY A 413 25.33 -0.65 18.00
CA GLY A 413 26.61 -0.53 18.68
C GLY A 413 27.50 -1.79 18.61
N CYS A 414 27.27 -2.68 17.67
CA CYS A 414 28.11 -3.86 17.46
C CYS A 414 29.35 -3.53 16.60
N PRO A 415 30.58 -3.88 17.02
CA PRO A 415 31.83 -3.52 16.31
C PRO A 415 32.09 -4.33 15.01
N GLY A 416 31.09 -5.06 14.50
CA GLY A 416 31.20 -5.88 13.30
C GLY A 416 30.10 -6.93 13.19
N VAL A 417 30.01 -7.58 12.04
CA VAL A 417 28.91 -8.51 11.71
C VAL A 417 28.85 -9.73 12.65
N GLU A 418 29.99 -10.25 13.13
CA GLU A 418 29.99 -11.38 14.09
C GLU A 418 29.51 -10.99 15.50
N ALA A 419 29.81 -9.76 15.93
CA ALA A 419 29.24 -9.26 17.19
C ALA A 419 27.72 -9.04 17.04
N TYR A 420 27.30 -8.56 15.88
CA TYR A 420 25.88 -8.40 15.56
C TYR A 420 25.14 -9.73 15.51
N ARG A 421 25.75 -10.78 14.93
CA ARG A 421 25.21 -12.14 14.95
C ARG A 421 24.89 -12.61 16.36
N ARG A 422 25.85 -12.52 17.27
CA ARG A 422 25.67 -12.91 18.68
C ARG A 422 24.57 -12.08 19.35
N TYR A 423 24.54 -10.77 19.09
CA TYR A 423 23.49 -9.90 19.61
C TYR A 423 22.10 -10.37 19.16
N LEU A 424 21.92 -10.74 17.89
CA LEU A 424 20.65 -11.28 17.40
C LEU A 424 20.32 -12.64 18.04
N GLU A 425 21.29 -13.55 18.13
CA GLU A 425 21.11 -14.89 18.72
C GLU A 425 20.73 -14.82 20.22
N GLU A 426 21.36 -13.94 20.99
CA GLU A 426 21.13 -13.78 22.44
C GLU A 426 19.80 -13.06 22.77
N ASN A 427 19.29 -12.24 21.84
CA ASN A 427 18.15 -11.36 22.09
C ASN A 427 16.88 -11.71 21.29
N MET A 428 16.92 -12.71 20.40
CA MET A 428 15.81 -13.04 19.50
C MET A 428 14.45 -13.14 20.20
N ASP A 429 14.42 -13.80 21.36
CA ASP A 429 13.19 -14.02 22.12
C ASP A 429 12.65 -12.76 22.80
N TYR A 430 13.44 -11.71 22.91
CA TYR A 430 13.12 -10.49 23.65
C TYR A 430 12.93 -9.26 22.76
N PHE A 431 13.11 -9.38 21.45
CA PHE A 431 12.81 -8.28 20.54
C PHE A 431 11.33 -8.01 20.44
N TYR A 432 10.98 -6.74 20.52
CA TYR A 432 9.65 -6.23 20.20
C TYR A 432 9.78 -4.89 19.48
N GLY A 433 8.67 -4.41 18.90
CA GLY A 433 8.60 -3.10 18.29
C GLY A 433 8.47 -3.19 16.78
N GLY A 434 9.41 -2.58 16.06
CA GLY A 434 9.26 -2.38 14.62
C GLY A 434 8.41 -1.16 14.27
N THR A 435 8.17 -0.22 15.19
CA THR A 435 7.42 1.00 14.87
C THR A 435 8.28 1.94 14.01
N GLY A 436 8.17 1.78 12.70
CA GLY A 436 8.42 2.86 11.75
C GLY A 436 9.58 2.78 10.86
N ASP A 437 10.75 3.10 11.39
CA ASP A 437 12.00 2.78 10.72
C ASP A 437 12.32 1.28 10.80
N PHE A 438 11.34 0.46 11.22
CA PHE A 438 11.45 -0.98 11.42
C PHE A 438 12.49 -1.36 12.47
N SER A 439 12.77 -0.46 13.42
CA SER A 439 13.69 -0.69 14.53
C SER A 439 13.13 -1.64 15.57
N PHE A 440 13.96 -2.56 16.03
CA PHE A 440 13.66 -3.48 17.12
C PHE A 440 14.31 -3.00 18.41
N THR A 441 13.63 -3.20 19.53
CA THR A 441 14.16 -2.96 20.86
C THR A 441 14.12 -4.26 21.65
N VAL A 442 15.13 -4.49 22.48
CA VAL A 442 15.14 -5.60 23.45
C VAL A 442 14.26 -5.20 24.64
N ASP A 443 13.27 -6.03 24.96
CA ASP A 443 12.48 -5.87 26.18
C ASP A 443 13.29 -6.32 27.39
N GLU A 444 14.00 -5.39 28.03
CA GLU A 444 14.83 -5.67 29.20
C GLU A 444 14.01 -6.17 30.41
N ASP A 445 12.75 -5.77 30.54
CA ASP A 445 11.88 -6.28 31.62
C ASP A 445 11.62 -7.77 31.39
N LEU A 446 11.27 -8.19 30.16
CA LEU A 446 11.06 -9.60 29.82
C LEU A 446 12.35 -10.42 29.83
N LYS A 447 13.48 -9.84 29.40
CA LYS A 447 14.79 -10.48 29.44
C LYS A 447 15.24 -10.78 30.87
N GLN A 448 15.07 -9.83 31.79
CA GLN A 448 15.33 -10.05 33.22
C GLN A 448 14.41 -11.12 33.84
N LEU A 449 13.17 -11.21 33.35
CA LEU A 449 12.21 -12.22 33.79
C LEU A 449 12.45 -13.60 33.15
N GLY A 450 13.27 -13.71 32.10
CA GLY A 450 13.47 -14.94 31.35
C GLY A 450 12.21 -15.43 30.63
N ILE A 451 11.35 -14.51 30.18
CA ILE A 451 10.09 -14.82 29.49
C ILE A 451 10.14 -14.23 28.08
N ALA A 452 9.93 -15.05 27.06
CA ALA A 452 9.95 -14.58 25.67
C ALA A 452 8.76 -13.67 25.34
N VAL A 453 8.97 -12.73 24.43
CA VAL A 453 7.92 -11.94 23.79
C VAL A 453 6.91 -12.87 23.10
N GLY A 454 5.64 -12.72 23.46
CA GLY A 454 4.54 -13.55 22.96
C GLY A 454 4.24 -14.80 23.80
N ASP A 455 5.00 -15.07 24.86
CA ASP A 455 4.66 -16.13 25.82
C ASP A 455 3.57 -15.65 26.80
N VAL A 456 2.43 -16.34 26.83
CA VAL A 456 1.28 -15.95 27.67
C VAL A 456 1.61 -15.88 29.16
N ARG A 457 2.65 -16.60 29.63
CA ARG A 457 3.15 -16.51 31.02
C ARG A 457 3.59 -15.09 31.40
N LEU A 458 3.90 -14.24 30.42
CA LEU A 458 4.22 -12.83 30.67
C LEU A 458 3.03 -12.10 31.29
N LEU A 459 1.79 -12.43 30.90
CA LEU A 459 0.60 -11.79 31.46
C LEU A 459 0.42 -12.18 32.92
N ASP A 460 0.59 -13.47 33.26
CA ASP A 460 0.57 -13.93 34.65
C ASP A 460 1.58 -13.18 35.51
N LYS A 461 2.81 -13.07 35.01
CA LYS A 461 3.89 -12.40 35.73
C LYS A 461 3.61 -10.92 35.90
N ALA A 462 3.14 -10.24 34.86
CA ALA A 462 2.82 -8.81 34.90
C ALA A 462 1.67 -8.50 35.86
N ILE A 463 0.63 -9.35 35.91
CA ILE A 463 -0.48 -9.22 36.87
C ILE A 463 0.03 -9.41 38.30
N GLY A 464 0.85 -10.44 38.56
CA GLY A 464 1.41 -10.69 39.89
C GLY A 464 2.27 -9.53 40.41
N LEU A 465 2.94 -8.80 39.52
CA LEU A 465 3.74 -7.62 39.88
C LEU A 465 2.89 -6.42 40.33
N LEU A 466 1.59 -6.35 39.98
CA LEU A 466 0.73 -5.23 40.36
C LEU A 466 0.53 -5.10 41.88
N GLY A 467 0.65 -6.19 42.63
CA GLY A 467 0.57 -6.20 44.09
C GLY A 467 1.91 -5.95 44.80
N GLY A 468 2.99 -5.75 44.05
CA GLY A 468 4.35 -5.61 44.59
C GLY A 468 4.71 -4.18 45.04
N ALA A 469 6.00 -3.97 45.26
CA ALA A 469 6.54 -2.63 45.51
C ALA A 469 6.32 -1.71 44.30
N ARG A 470 6.49 -0.38 44.49
CA ARG A 470 6.24 0.62 43.42
C ARG A 470 6.89 0.26 42.08
N GLU A 471 8.16 -0.13 42.09
CA GLU A 471 8.91 -0.48 40.87
C GLU A 471 8.36 -1.74 40.19
N GLU A 472 7.99 -2.75 40.97
CA GLU A 472 7.34 -3.97 40.46
C GLU A 472 5.99 -3.63 39.84
N ARG A 473 5.18 -2.81 40.54
CA ARG A 473 3.87 -2.36 40.04
C ARG A 473 4.01 -1.60 38.73
N GLU A 474 4.94 -0.65 38.66
CA GLU A 474 5.23 0.11 37.43
C GLU A 474 5.70 -0.82 36.28
N ARG A 475 6.50 -1.85 36.58
CA ARG A 475 6.88 -2.88 35.59
C ARG A 475 5.66 -3.68 35.12
N GLY A 476 4.81 -4.14 36.03
CA GLY A 476 3.58 -4.86 35.71
C GLY A 476 2.64 -4.03 34.82
N GLU A 477 2.41 -2.77 35.16
CA GLU A 477 1.62 -1.83 34.37
C GLU A 477 2.21 -1.60 32.97
N ARG A 478 3.53 -1.41 32.85
CA ARG A 478 4.18 -1.27 31.54
C ARG A 478 4.03 -2.52 30.68
N LEU A 479 4.24 -3.72 31.23
CA LEU A 479 4.12 -4.97 30.48
C LEU A 479 2.68 -5.24 30.03
N LEU A 480 1.68 -5.01 30.90
CA LEU A 480 0.27 -5.17 30.54
C LEU A 480 -0.14 -4.17 29.45
N ASN A 481 0.25 -2.90 29.60
CA ASN A 481 -0.03 -1.88 28.58
C ASN A 481 0.68 -2.18 27.25
N ARG A 482 1.89 -2.76 27.29
CA ARG A 482 2.65 -3.12 26.09
C ARG A 482 2.06 -4.31 25.37
N TYR A 483 1.69 -5.38 26.07
CA TYR A 483 1.33 -6.67 25.46
C TYR A 483 -0.15 -7.01 25.47
N SER A 484 -1.03 -6.20 26.06
CA SER A 484 -2.49 -6.42 26.02
C SER A 484 -3.22 -5.32 25.25
N VAL A 485 -4.37 -5.68 24.65
CA VAL A 485 -5.37 -4.73 24.11
C VAL A 485 -6.45 -4.37 25.13
N GLU A 486 -6.48 -5.07 26.27
CA GLU A 486 -7.44 -4.85 27.35
C GLU A 486 -6.88 -3.86 28.37
N HIS A 487 -7.77 -3.21 29.11
CA HIS A 487 -7.41 -2.29 30.17
C HIS A 487 -8.32 -2.52 31.37
N PHE A 488 -7.71 -2.89 32.51
CA PHE A 488 -8.40 -3.06 33.79
C PHE A 488 -7.71 -2.25 34.88
N SER A 489 -8.47 -1.88 35.91
CA SER A 489 -7.97 -1.02 37.00
C SER A 489 -7.36 -1.82 38.14
N THR A 490 -7.69 -3.10 38.26
CA THR A 490 -7.29 -3.97 39.38
C THR A 490 -6.68 -5.28 38.92
N ALA A 491 -5.82 -5.88 39.75
CA ALA A 491 -5.19 -7.17 39.46
C ALA A 491 -6.22 -8.32 39.41
N GLU A 492 -7.30 -8.19 40.18
CA GLU A 492 -8.42 -9.13 40.21
C GLU A 492 -9.17 -9.15 38.87
N GLU A 493 -9.48 -7.98 38.31
CA GLU A 493 -10.10 -7.87 36.98
C GLU A 493 -9.20 -8.46 35.88
N TRP A 494 -7.91 -8.14 35.92
CA TRP A 494 -6.92 -8.72 35.01
C TRP A 494 -6.88 -10.25 35.11
N SER A 495 -6.85 -10.78 36.34
CA SER A 495 -6.81 -12.23 36.58
C SER A 495 -8.09 -12.92 36.11
N ALA A 496 -9.25 -12.32 36.38
CA ALA A 496 -10.54 -12.84 35.95
C ALA A 496 -10.63 -12.91 34.41
N TRP A 497 -10.20 -11.86 33.72
CA TRP A 497 -10.12 -11.85 32.26
C TRP A 497 -9.16 -12.92 31.73
N LEU A 498 -7.92 -12.96 32.23
CA LEU A 498 -6.92 -13.90 31.74
C LEU A 498 -7.36 -15.36 31.94
N ASN A 499 -7.95 -15.69 33.09
CA ASN A 499 -8.49 -17.03 33.35
C ASN A 499 -9.60 -17.41 32.38
N GLY A 500 -10.47 -16.47 32.02
CA GLY A 500 -11.56 -16.71 31.07
C GLY A 500 -11.12 -16.73 29.59
N ALA A 501 -10.02 -16.06 29.25
CA ALA A 501 -9.58 -15.86 27.87
C ALA A 501 -8.37 -16.73 27.46
N ARG A 502 -7.60 -17.28 28.40
CA ARG A 502 -6.30 -17.93 28.14
C ARG A 502 -6.28 -18.91 26.97
N GLY A 503 -7.26 -19.80 26.88
CA GLY A 503 -7.35 -20.81 25.81
C GLY A 503 -7.65 -20.24 24.42
N ARG A 504 -8.03 -18.96 24.34
CA ARG A 504 -8.40 -18.25 23.11
C ARG A 504 -7.43 -17.14 22.73
N LEU A 505 -6.43 -16.84 23.56
CA LEU A 505 -5.46 -15.80 23.28
C LEU A 505 -4.55 -16.20 22.12
N ILE A 506 -4.36 -15.27 21.19
CA ILE A 506 -3.29 -15.27 20.20
C ILE A 506 -2.37 -14.09 20.43
N PHE A 507 -1.14 -14.20 19.93
CA PHE A 507 -0.19 -13.11 19.92
C PHE A 507 0.00 -12.61 18.49
N THR A 508 0.03 -11.29 18.30
CA THR A 508 0.29 -10.68 17.01
C THR A 508 1.43 -9.69 17.08
N GLU A 509 2.53 -9.99 16.39
CA GLU A 509 3.66 -9.08 16.20
C GLU A 509 3.29 -7.99 15.19
N SER A 510 2.67 -8.37 14.06
CA SER A 510 2.40 -7.44 12.94
C SER A 510 1.30 -6.42 13.21
N CYS A 511 0.52 -6.65 14.27
CA CYS A 511 -0.57 -5.77 14.74
C CYS A 511 -0.30 -5.25 16.17
N GLY A 512 0.97 -5.03 16.53
CA GLY A 512 1.35 -4.24 17.70
C GLY A 512 2.00 -4.98 18.85
N TYR A 513 2.47 -6.20 18.64
CA TYR A 513 3.00 -7.07 19.71
C TYR A 513 1.97 -7.26 20.84
N LYS A 514 0.76 -7.70 20.50
CA LYS A 514 -0.38 -7.78 21.43
C LYS A 514 -0.96 -9.18 21.56
N PHE A 515 -1.41 -9.52 22.76
CA PHE A 515 -2.36 -10.60 22.98
C PHE A 515 -3.77 -10.14 22.63
N VAL A 516 -4.48 -10.99 21.88
CA VAL A 516 -5.86 -10.75 21.43
C VAL A 516 -6.69 -12.00 21.73
N ASP A 517 -7.87 -11.82 22.34
CA ASP A 517 -8.86 -12.89 22.47
C ASP A 517 -9.53 -13.12 21.11
N LYS A 518 -9.32 -14.31 20.52
CA LYS A 518 -9.83 -14.68 19.19
C LYS A 518 -11.33 -14.45 19.01
N GLU A 519 -12.13 -14.63 20.06
CA GLU A 519 -13.58 -14.45 19.97
C GLU A 519 -14.01 -12.98 19.98
N ARG A 520 -13.23 -12.12 20.64
CA ARG A 520 -13.52 -10.68 20.73
C ARG A 520 -12.88 -9.89 19.58
N GLY A 521 -11.70 -10.32 19.14
CA GLY A 521 -10.85 -9.60 18.20
C GLY A 521 -10.40 -8.23 18.72
N MET A 522 -9.61 -7.54 17.91
CA MET A 522 -9.28 -6.13 18.12
C MET A 522 -10.48 -5.26 17.74
N ARG A 523 -10.90 -4.39 18.65
CA ARG A 523 -12.00 -3.45 18.41
C ARG A 523 -11.56 -2.33 17.48
N LEU A 524 -12.47 -1.85 16.64
CA LEU A 524 -12.31 -0.59 15.92
C LEU A 524 -12.07 0.54 16.93
N PRO A 525 -11.04 1.39 16.75
CA PRO A 525 -10.78 2.48 17.67
C PRO A 525 -12.01 3.38 17.71
N GLY A 526 -12.52 3.65 18.92
CA GLY A 526 -13.36 4.82 19.14
C GLY A 526 -12.60 6.09 18.76
N GLN A 527 -13.28 7.23 18.56
CA GLN A 527 -12.65 8.52 18.25
C GLN A 527 -11.65 8.97 19.35
N LYS A 528 -10.47 8.39 19.40
CA LYS A 528 -9.30 8.86 20.13
C LYS A 528 -8.04 8.55 19.32
N VAL A 529 -8.03 9.08 18.10
CA VAL A 529 -6.75 9.45 17.47
C VAL A 529 -6.38 10.82 18.01
N GLU A 530 -5.84 10.89 19.21
CA GLU A 530 -5.08 12.07 19.62
C GLU A 530 -3.81 12.08 18.77
N SER A 531 -3.76 12.93 17.74
CA SER A 531 -2.50 13.24 17.09
C SER A 531 -1.62 13.94 18.12
N ARG A 532 -0.70 13.21 18.73
CA ARG A 532 0.38 13.82 19.51
C ARG A 532 1.18 14.68 18.53
N GLY A 533 1.24 15.99 18.76
CA GLY A 533 2.03 16.90 17.93
C GLY A 533 3.51 16.50 17.92
N GLY A 534 4.18 16.70 16.79
CA GLY A 534 5.59 16.35 16.57
C GLY A 534 5.81 15.57 15.27
N VAL A 535 7.08 15.43 14.85
CA VAL A 535 7.47 14.51 13.79
C VAL A 535 7.34 13.08 14.34
N GLN A 536 6.38 12.32 13.82
CA GLN A 536 6.13 10.92 14.20
C GLN A 536 6.15 10.08 12.94
N GLN A 537 6.22 8.77 13.04
CA GLN A 537 6.27 7.95 11.83
C GLN A 537 5.00 8.07 10.97
N GLU A 538 3.85 8.24 11.62
CA GLU A 538 2.54 8.44 11.00
C GLU A 538 2.42 9.85 10.39
N ASN A 539 3.30 10.77 10.80
CA ASN A 539 3.44 12.12 10.28
C ASN A 539 4.93 12.53 10.22
N PRO A 540 5.71 11.95 9.28
CA PRO A 540 7.17 12.03 9.29
C PRO A 540 7.69 13.39 8.83
N VAL A 541 6.81 14.34 8.55
CA VAL A 541 7.15 15.68 8.08
C VAL A 541 6.31 16.68 8.87
N VAL A 542 6.98 17.67 9.43
CA VAL A 542 6.33 18.87 9.98
C VAL A 542 6.66 20.04 9.06
N VAL A 543 5.63 20.73 8.58
CA VAL A 543 5.81 21.92 7.75
C VAL A 543 5.46 23.17 8.53
N THR A 544 6.37 24.14 8.49
CA THR A 544 6.15 25.48 9.05
C THR A 544 6.40 26.52 7.97
N ALA A 545 5.69 27.64 8.05
CA ALA A 545 5.90 28.76 7.14
C ALA A 545 5.99 30.06 7.95
N SER A 546 6.97 30.90 7.64
CA SER A 546 7.18 32.18 8.31
C SER A 546 7.70 33.24 7.34
N ARG A 547 7.48 34.52 7.68
CA ARG A 547 8.07 35.65 6.98
C ARG A 547 9.41 36.02 7.60
N LYS A 548 10.40 36.32 6.77
CA LYS A 548 11.65 36.96 7.17
C LYS A 548 11.98 38.09 6.19
N GLY A 549 11.63 39.32 6.55
CA GLY A 549 11.76 40.48 5.66
C GLY A 549 10.88 40.33 4.41
N ASN A 550 11.51 40.43 3.24
CA ASN A 550 10.85 40.27 1.94
C ASN A 550 10.86 38.82 1.43
N GLU A 551 11.05 37.85 2.32
CA GLU A 551 11.05 36.44 1.99
C GLU A 551 10.00 35.69 2.82
N ILE A 552 9.41 34.69 2.19
CA ILE A 552 8.59 33.69 2.86
C ILE A 552 9.35 32.38 2.86
N ARG A 553 9.55 31.82 4.04
CA ARG A 553 10.33 30.60 4.26
C ARG A 553 9.39 29.49 4.65
N VAL A 554 9.28 28.48 3.81
CA VAL A 554 8.50 27.26 4.07
C VAL A 554 9.49 26.15 4.38
N GLN A 555 9.51 25.73 5.64
CA GLN A 555 10.44 24.75 6.17
C GLN A 555 9.75 23.41 6.36
N PHE A 556 10.33 22.36 5.79
CA PHE A 556 9.97 20.97 6.01
C PHE A 556 11.01 20.35 6.94
N ALA A 557 10.58 19.92 8.12
CA ALA A 557 11.38 19.12 9.04
C ALA A 557 10.98 17.64 8.87
N ILE A 558 11.89 16.82 8.37
CA ILE A 558 11.67 15.42 7.98
C ILE A 558 12.32 14.51 9.04
N LYS A 559 11.61 13.46 9.46
CA LYS A 559 12.10 12.44 10.40
C LYS A 559 13.38 11.81 9.84
N GLU A 560 14.35 11.53 10.72
CA GLU A 560 15.51 10.73 10.33
C GLU A 560 15.08 9.38 9.74
N GLY A 561 15.73 8.98 8.64
CA GLY A 561 15.38 7.78 7.86
C GLY A 561 14.26 7.98 6.83
N PHE A 562 13.50 9.08 6.91
CA PHE A 562 12.49 9.44 5.92
C PHE A 562 13.02 10.51 4.94
N HIS A 563 12.42 10.53 3.75
CA HIS A 563 12.69 11.51 2.71
C HIS A 563 11.40 11.94 2.00
N ILE A 564 11.43 13.12 1.37
CA ILE A 564 10.40 13.61 0.44
C ILE A 564 11.02 13.85 -0.94
N TYR A 565 10.22 13.75 -2.00
CA TYR A 565 10.75 13.75 -3.37
C TYR A 565 10.88 15.15 -3.95
N SER A 566 12.00 15.44 -4.62
CA SER A 566 12.24 16.67 -5.37
C SER A 566 12.31 16.45 -6.88
N GLY A 567 12.57 15.22 -7.32
CA GLY A 567 12.53 14.82 -8.73
C GLY A 567 12.25 13.34 -8.87
N ALA A 568 11.39 12.96 -9.82
CA ALA A 568 10.87 11.59 -9.96
C ALA A 568 11.68 10.70 -10.93
N GLY A 569 12.75 11.22 -11.55
CA GLY A 569 13.40 10.54 -12.67
C GLY A 569 12.50 10.45 -13.91
N GLU A 570 12.84 9.55 -14.84
CA GLU A 570 12.11 9.37 -16.12
C GLU A 570 10.79 8.57 -15.96
N GLU A 571 10.64 7.79 -14.88
CA GLU A 571 9.56 6.79 -14.73
C GLU A 571 8.92 6.72 -13.32
N GLY A 572 9.36 7.54 -12.35
CA GLY A 572 8.95 7.39 -10.95
C GLY A 572 7.48 7.70 -10.66
N ALA A 573 6.87 6.86 -9.81
CA ALA A 573 5.50 7.00 -9.28
C ALA A 573 5.34 8.05 -8.16
N TYR A 574 6.39 8.83 -7.88
CA TYR A 574 6.50 9.63 -6.67
C TYR A 574 5.74 10.95 -6.74
N VAL A 575 5.10 11.35 -5.64
CA VAL A 575 4.51 12.69 -5.52
C VAL A 575 5.60 13.69 -5.13
N LEU A 576 5.90 14.61 -6.05
CA LEU A 576 6.92 15.64 -5.86
C LEU A 576 6.48 16.71 -4.85
N THR A 577 7.44 17.14 -4.04
CA THR A 577 7.29 18.22 -3.09
C THR A 577 7.06 19.53 -3.84
N SER A 578 5.95 20.21 -3.55
CA SER A 578 5.62 21.49 -4.14
C SER A 578 5.02 22.45 -3.12
N VAL A 579 5.26 23.75 -3.33
CA VAL A 579 4.71 24.85 -2.54
C VAL A 579 4.06 25.83 -3.51
N GLN A 580 2.80 26.19 -3.24
CA GLN A 580 2.04 27.15 -4.04
C GLN A 580 1.53 28.26 -3.13
N PHE A 581 1.85 29.51 -3.45
CA PHE A 581 1.44 30.68 -2.66
C PHE A 581 0.16 31.30 -3.21
N GLU A 582 -0.73 31.67 -2.29
CA GLU A 582 -1.91 32.48 -2.55
C GLU A 582 -1.59 33.91 -2.11
N TYR A 583 -1.32 34.79 -3.07
CA TYR A 583 -0.94 36.18 -2.79
C TYR A 583 -2.19 37.05 -2.59
N PRO A 584 -2.38 37.68 -1.43
CA PRO A 584 -3.43 38.67 -1.22
C PRO A 584 -3.13 39.95 -2.00
N GLU A 585 -4.15 40.81 -2.17
CA GLU A 585 -3.98 42.13 -2.77
C GLU A 585 -2.89 42.93 -2.03
N GLY A 586 -1.99 43.56 -2.78
CA GLY A 586 -0.84 44.28 -2.22
C GLY A 586 0.39 43.41 -1.90
N VAL A 587 0.34 42.09 -2.11
CA VAL A 587 1.53 41.23 -2.04
C VAL A 587 1.71 40.51 -3.36
N ARG A 588 2.95 40.36 -3.83
CA ARG A 588 3.25 39.60 -5.05
C ARG A 588 4.59 38.90 -4.98
N ALA A 589 4.76 37.85 -5.78
CA ALA A 589 6.06 37.22 -5.98
C ALA A 589 7.08 38.23 -6.52
N ASP A 590 8.30 38.20 -5.99
CA ASP A 590 9.45 38.95 -6.51
C ASP A 590 10.53 38.01 -7.07
N GLY A 591 10.10 37.12 -7.96
CA GLY A 591 10.95 36.09 -8.52
C GLY A 591 10.33 34.70 -8.40
N LYS A 592 11.10 33.70 -8.82
CA LYS A 592 10.69 32.30 -8.73
C LYS A 592 10.91 31.80 -7.30
N LEU A 593 10.12 30.79 -6.93
CA LEU A 593 10.35 30.00 -5.72
C LEU A 593 11.74 29.37 -5.78
N GLU A 594 12.56 29.65 -4.77
CA GLU A 594 13.87 29.07 -4.60
C GLU A 594 13.73 27.75 -3.84
N THR A 595 14.17 26.67 -4.48
CA THR A 595 14.13 25.32 -3.93
C THR A 595 15.55 24.78 -3.77
N PRO A 596 15.91 24.19 -2.62
CA PRO A 596 17.21 23.54 -2.45
C PRO A 596 17.43 22.42 -3.47
N GLU A 597 18.68 22.12 -3.79
CA GLU A 597 18.99 20.98 -4.65
C GLU A 597 18.73 19.66 -3.93
N GLY A 598 18.09 18.72 -4.61
CA GLY A 598 17.84 17.38 -4.08
C GLY A 598 19.06 16.48 -4.21
N LYS A 599 19.32 15.67 -3.18
CA LYS A 599 20.35 14.63 -3.26
C LYS A 599 19.85 13.46 -4.10
N ALA A 600 20.77 12.73 -4.74
CA ALA A 600 20.42 11.47 -5.41
C ALA A 600 19.92 10.45 -4.38
N TYR A 601 18.92 9.68 -4.74
CA TYR A 601 18.43 8.60 -3.91
C TYR A 601 19.30 7.35 -4.09
N ASP A 602 19.75 6.74 -2.99
CA ASP A 602 20.68 5.61 -3.05
C ASP A 602 20.09 4.38 -3.75
N ALA A 603 18.77 4.16 -3.62
CA ALA A 603 18.10 3.04 -4.27
C ALA A 603 17.82 3.26 -5.77
N ASP A 604 17.72 4.53 -6.20
CA ASP A 604 17.58 4.90 -7.61
C ASP A 604 18.26 6.26 -7.85
N PRO A 605 19.48 6.29 -8.40
CA PRO A 605 20.23 7.53 -8.63
C PRO A 605 19.55 8.53 -9.58
N LYS A 606 18.53 8.10 -10.35
CA LYS A 606 17.73 9.00 -11.20
C LYS A 606 16.69 9.79 -10.41
N VAL A 607 16.36 9.35 -9.19
CA VAL A 607 15.39 9.99 -8.29
C VAL A 607 16.13 10.96 -7.38
N ARG A 608 15.51 12.12 -7.12
CA ARG A 608 16.04 13.16 -6.23
C ARG A 608 15.15 13.33 -5.01
N ILE A 609 15.78 13.42 -3.84
CA ILE A 609 15.09 13.48 -2.54
C ILE A 609 15.64 14.60 -1.64
N TYR A 610 14.83 14.99 -0.66
CA TYR A 610 15.20 15.81 0.49
C TYR A 610 15.15 14.97 1.76
N GLU A 611 16.10 15.20 2.67
CA GLU A 611 16.16 14.61 4.01
C GLU A 611 16.51 15.69 5.04
N GLY A 612 16.25 15.40 6.31
CA GLY A 612 16.52 16.32 7.41
C GLY A 612 15.65 17.57 7.33
N THR A 613 16.26 18.76 7.34
CA THR A 613 15.52 20.03 7.24
C THR A 613 15.78 20.69 5.89
N VAL A 614 14.72 20.99 5.15
CA VAL A 614 14.77 21.70 3.87
C VAL A 614 13.90 22.96 3.92
N VAL A 615 14.38 24.06 3.35
CA VAL A 615 13.69 25.37 3.38
C VAL A 615 13.51 25.88 1.95
N PHE A 616 12.25 26.11 1.58
CA PHE A 616 11.85 26.73 0.33
C PHE A 616 11.67 28.22 0.57
N ILE A 617 12.20 29.06 -0.31
CA ILE A 617 12.20 30.51 -0.13
C ILE A 617 11.45 31.17 -1.27
N GLN A 618 10.40 31.91 -0.95
CA GLN A 618 9.67 32.73 -1.91
C GLN A 618 9.96 34.20 -1.65
N PRO A 619 10.75 34.85 -2.52
CA PRO A 619 10.87 36.30 -2.51
C PRO A 619 9.52 36.95 -2.79
N ILE A 620 9.18 38.00 -2.04
CA ILE A 620 7.93 38.75 -2.17
C ILE A 620 8.16 40.26 -2.15
N LYS A 621 7.29 40.98 -2.84
CA LYS A 621 7.10 42.42 -2.70
C LYS A 621 5.80 42.68 -1.97
N ILE A 622 5.88 43.58 -1.00
CA ILE A 622 4.76 44.02 -0.18
C ILE A 622 4.54 45.50 -0.49
N GLU A 623 3.43 45.77 -1.15
CA GLU A 623 2.93 47.11 -1.49
C GLU A 623 1.90 47.57 -0.44
N THR A 624 1.26 46.64 0.27
CA THR A 624 0.34 46.90 1.38
C THR A 624 0.46 45.81 2.43
N ASP A 625 0.50 46.19 3.70
CA ASP A 625 0.55 45.26 4.82
C ASP A 625 -0.72 44.41 4.86
N VAL A 626 -0.55 43.10 5.04
CA VAL A 626 -1.67 42.14 5.12
C VAL A 626 -1.55 41.30 6.38
N ASP A 627 -2.67 40.98 7.01
CA ASP A 627 -2.64 40.21 8.26
C ASP A 627 -2.26 38.74 8.03
N LYS A 628 -2.63 38.19 6.86
CA LYS A 628 -2.44 36.78 6.53
C LYS A 628 -2.11 36.56 5.05
N MET A 629 -1.28 35.55 4.82
CA MET A 629 -1.07 34.93 3.50
C MET A 629 -1.13 33.41 3.67
N VAL A 630 -1.48 32.68 2.62
CA VAL A 630 -1.58 31.22 2.66
C VAL A 630 -0.63 30.60 1.64
N CYS A 631 0.04 29.52 2.02
CA CYS A 631 0.64 28.61 1.04
C CYS A 631 0.03 27.21 1.15
N THR A 632 -0.10 26.53 0.02
CA THR A 632 -0.47 25.12 -0.06
C THR A 632 0.79 24.32 -0.33
N VAL A 633 1.09 23.34 0.51
CA VAL A 633 2.21 22.41 0.32
C VAL A 633 1.69 21.03 -0.03
N THR A 634 2.32 20.35 -0.98
CA THR A 634 2.05 18.95 -1.31
C THR A 634 3.34 18.18 -1.27
N TYR A 635 3.38 17.04 -0.59
CA TYR A 635 4.56 16.17 -0.52
C TYR A 635 4.14 14.73 -0.27
N GLN A 636 5.04 13.78 -0.54
CA GLN A 636 4.90 12.41 -0.06
C GLN A 636 6.19 12.01 0.63
N ALA A 637 6.06 11.47 1.84
CA ALA A 637 7.17 10.96 2.60
C ALA A 637 7.27 9.45 2.44
N CYS A 638 8.48 8.96 2.18
CA CYS A 638 8.80 7.54 2.20
C CYS A 638 10.07 7.33 3.02
N ASP A 639 10.31 6.10 3.43
CA ASP A 639 11.64 5.64 3.82
C ASP A 639 12.09 4.52 2.86
N GLU A 640 13.16 3.78 3.19
CA GLU A 640 13.67 2.65 2.39
C GLU A 640 12.62 1.52 2.18
N THR A 641 11.49 1.58 2.87
CA THR A 641 10.60 0.46 3.09
C THR A 641 9.14 0.83 2.87
N ILE A 642 8.58 1.83 3.54
CA ILE A 642 7.19 2.28 3.40
C ILE A 642 7.09 3.60 2.65
N CYS A 643 5.97 3.80 1.95
CA CYS A 643 5.56 5.11 1.49
C CYS A 643 4.28 5.53 2.18
N MET A 644 4.31 6.68 2.85
CA MET A 644 3.12 7.26 3.44
C MET A 644 2.19 7.74 2.33
N PRO A 645 0.88 7.84 2.59
CA PRO A 645 0.01 8.62 1.73
C PRO A 645 0.59 10.04 1.57
N PRO A 646 0.52 10.62 0.36
CA PRO A 646 0.84 12.02 0.15
C PRO A 646 0.04 12.91 1.09
N VAL A 647 0.63 14.02 1.48
CA VAL A 647 0.00 15.07 2.29
C VAL A 647 -0.15 16.29 1.41
N THR A 648 -1.35 16.86 1.42
CA THR A 648 -1.55 18.24 0.98
C THR A 648 -2.16 19.03 2.12
N GLU A 649 -1.50 20.11 2.52
CA GLU A 649 -1.97 20.96 3.60
C GLU A 649 -1.81 22.45 3.27
N LYS A 650 -2.69 23.27 3.85
CA LYS A 650 -2.62 24.72 3.78
C LYS A 650 -1.98 25.27 5.03
N ILE A 651 -1.01 26.15 4.85
CA ILE A 651 -0.26 26.78 5.92
C ILE A 651 -0.54 28.28 5.88
N GLU A 652 -1.24 28.74 6.91
CA GLU A 652 -1.39 30.17 7.17
C GLU A 652 -0.07 30.75 7.66
N ILE A 653 0.31 31.87 7.05
CA ILE A 653 1.46 32.70 7.40
C ILE A 653 0.89 34.01 7.93
N ILE A 654 1.04 34.18 9.24
CA ILE A 654 0.55 35.35 9.97
C ILE A 654 1.64 36.41 10.08
N ASN A 655 1.24 37.66 10.32
CA ASN A 655 2.15 38.80 10.48
C ASN A 655 2.95 39.13 9.22
N ILE A 656 2.26 39.32 8.08
CA ILE A 656 2.80 39.96 6.87
C ILE A 656 2.68 41.50 7.00
N LYS A 657 2.92 42.01 8.22
CA LYS A 657 3.17 43.42 8.54
C LYS A 657 4.67 43.57 8.66
#